data_AF-A0A1J8QR83-F1
#
_entry.id   AF-A0A1J8QR83-F1
#
_cell.length_a   1.000
_cell.length_b   1.000
_cell.length_c   1.000
_cell.angle_alpha   90.00
_cell.angle_beta   90.00
_cell.angle_gamma   90.00
#
_symmetry.space_group_name_H-M   'P 1'
#
loop_
_entity.id
_entity.type
_entity.pdbx_description
1 polymer ?
#
loop_
_entity_poly.entity_id
_entity_poly.type
_entity_poly.pdbx_seq_one_letter_code
_entity_poly.pdbx_strand_id
1 'polypeptide(L)'
;MHDRYVQLPAYAPLSVHSTAQKPGMTINSILSIDDVEKQASRSPSPEPSIATGADEHLNRHSTLQPPDGPLLPTKTGGSDRWSGWLTVFGAFFALFCSFGQLNAFGTYQSWYSNHQLSLYPPSSISWIGSLQLWTFFFMGGPVGRLFDAYGPSPVMFFGALLLAFSMLMTSISTHYYEFLLFQGFFFGLSVASLFYPSLAAVSTHFDKYRGSALGLAAAGSGIDVKVFKDGCFMLLAIGSFFICLGIFTPFFYITSYAEDRAFISDKTAFYVLSVMNAGGVFGRIAPAILSDRMGRFNLLIPAAFFAGLSCLTFWMLAKTPVAVMAFAVVYGFLSGAFISVVTPCVAQISDISEIGSRLGALYTLISVPSLVGGPIAGALIQYQRGSYTAMIGAQVKSRDLCKSVAIMDASVILISLVGGAASLPPIHTTAMNIQNPTTDRDYVPIADHGLIGNLRTAALVSLDGSIESYCVPNFDSPSIFARILDKNKGGHFSITPTVPFNTKHNYLPSSNVLQTKFLNEKGVVCVTDFLPRQANGESTRPMLFWLIRRVEVIRGTLPLRVECAPAFNYARDPHNTQIVDDDSIPLHYPKQKKVVFASQPAVAASDPNSPPLTLDLRFVSESLLDNVAAPEVSLKTLDLSAKGHLGMAVQTQLTLVEGQRVTFVLRIAPENAADGGSGKYGEQAEALGVNFEKFMAGANKLRPKDNPVLTKELLDNLFVSTNSYWNSWIKKSTYQGSWKEAVHRSALALKLLIYEPTGAVVASPTFSLPEYIGGTRNWDYRASWIRDSSFTLYALIRLGFTEEANAYMEFIFERLRNKNPDGSLQIMYTIHGGKDLEEIELLHLDGHKGSKPVRIGNGAADHVQLDIYGELMDCIYLGQKFGKPLSYDTWVLVRELVDYVVANYKEPDLSIWSVRFKQKQKCVEAKYKRSYRREVRGKKRHFTYSKIMLWVAIDRGLRLADKRSLPCPRRLEWLAARDELYEEIMQKAWNKDLQSFGQSYEETDVLDSSVLIMPLVFFMTPSDTRFVSTLKHILKTPERGGLTSNNLVYRYDVNKSDDGVGGEEGTFCLCTLWCVEALTRAGEYEKPLLRRAVEMFEDFLLYLNHVGLCTEEISEAGEALGNAVQGFTHVTLISAAYNLSRTLAGQRSA
;
A
#
# COMPACT_ATOMS: atom_id res chain seq x y z
N MET A 1 -56.09 34.81 24.80
CA MET A 1 -57.53 34.82 24.48
C MET A 1 -57.72 33.93 23.25
N HIS A 2 -58.86 33.22 23.15
CA HIS A 2 -59.48 32.57 21.97
C HIS A 2 -58.61 32.00 20.82
N ASP A 3 -58.91 30.87 20.19
CA ASP A 3 -59.66 29.62 20.49
C ASP A 3 -59.40 28.67 19.28
N ARG A 4 -59.25 27.34 19.44
CA ARG A 4 -60.25 26.29 19.11
C ARG A 4 -60.97 26.45 17.73
N TYR A 5 -61.15 25.42 16.89
CA TYR A 5 -60.90 23.96 16.99
C TYR A 5 -61.02 23.31 15.57
N VAL A 6 -61.12 21.97 15.49
CA VAL A 6 -61.61 21.15 14.33
C VAL A 6 -60.61 20.94 13.17
N GLN A 7 -60.32 19.72 12.68
CA GLN A 7 -60.48 18.35 13.23
C GLN A 7 -59.49 17.38 12.53
N LEU A 8 -59.16 16.28 13.20
CA LEU A 8 -58.66 15.03 12.59
C LEU A 8 -59.74 13.95 12.74
N PRO A 9 -59.74 12.95 11.85
CA PRO A 9 -59.74 11.56 12.29
C PRO A 9 -58.54 10.79 11.70
N ALA A 10 -57.98 9.71 12.25
CA ALA A 10 -57.95 9.03 13.56
C ALA A 10 -57.87 7.51 13.30
N TYR A 11 -56.82 6.86 13.83
CA TYR A 11 -56.66 5.43 14.20
C TYR A 11 -57.36 4.32 13.34
N ALA A 12 -56.67 3.34 12.71
CA ALA A 12 -55.83 2.24 13.28
C ALA A 12 -56.64 1.18 14.08
N PRO A 13 -56.12 -0.04 14.41
CA PRO A 13 -54.96 -0.82 13.94
C PRO A 13 -55.34 -2.30 13.59
N LEU A 14 -54.41 -3.27 13.79
CA LEU A 14 -54.61 -4.75 13.90
C LEU A 14 -54.81 -5.55 12.58
N SER A 15 -54.41 -6.83 12.46
CA SER A 15 -53.45 -7.64 13.24
C SER A 15 -53.00 -8.90 12.47
N VAL A 16 -51.88 -9.51 12.91
CA VAL A 16 -51.31 -10.78 12.43
C VAL A 16 -52.31 -11.95 12.48
N HIS A 17 -52.34 -12.79 11.44
CA HIS A 17 -52.30 -14.25 11.59
C HIS A 17 -51.89 -15.00 10.32
N SER A 18 -51.29 -16.17 10.51
CA SER A 18 -50.81 -17.08 9.46
C SER A 18 -51.64 -18.36 9.37
N THR A 19 -51.92 -18.81 8.15
CA THR A 19 -52.12 -20.25 7.84
C THR A 19 -51.75 -20.51 6.39
N ALA A 20 -51.35 -21.75 6.08
CA ALA A 20 -50.87 -22.14 4.76
C ALA A 20 -51.81 -23.14 4.09
N GLN A 21 -52.02 -23.01 2.79
CA GLN A 21 -52.30 -24.16 1.92
C GLN A 21 -51.93 -23.88 0.45
N LYS A 22 -51.32 -24.89 -0.17
CA LYS A 22 -51.21 -25.12 -1.63
C LYS A 22 -52.33 -26.13 -2.01
N PRO A 23 -52.74 -26.32 -3.29
CA PRO A 23 -51.83 -26.31 -4.45
C PRO A 23 -52.36 -25.76 -5.81
N GLY A 24 -51.41 -25.56 -6.73
CA GLY A 24 -51.49 -26.16 -8.06
C GLY A 24 -52.15 -25.40 -9.21
N MET A 25 -51.34 -24.65 -9.97
CA MET A 25 -51.20 -24.90 -11.42
C MET A 25 -49.82 -24.45 -11.90
N THR A 26 -49.35 -25.00 -13.03
CA THR A 26 -47.97 -24.87 -13.53
C THR A 26 -47.96 -24.27 -14.93
N ILE A 27 -46.98 -23.43 -15.25
CA ILE A 27 -46.42 -23.25 -16.60
C ILE A 27 -44.99 -22.71 -16.46
N ASN A 28 -44.07 -23.19 -17.31
CA ASN A 28 -42.66 -22.80 -17.30
C ASN A 28 -42.38 -21.79 -18.42
N SER A 29 -41.65 -20.71 -18.12
CA SER A 29 -40.54 -20.21 -18.95
C SER A 29 -39.91 -18.96 -18.33
N ILE A 30 -38.64 -19.06 -17.97
CA ILE A 30 -37.74 -17.92 -17.77
C ILE A 30 -36.55 -18.20 -18.71
N LEU A 31 -36.34 -17.34 -19.69
CA LEU A 31 -35.20 -17.45 -20.61
C LEU A 31 -33.96 -16.82 -19.96
N SER A 32 -32.81 -17.47 -20.13
CA SER A 32 -31.50 -16.95 -19.72
C SER A 32 -30.94 -15.98 -20.77
N ILE A 33 -29.80 -15.36 -20.45
CA ILE A 33 -29.23 -14.23 -21.20
C ILE A 33 -28.53 -14.64 -22.52
N ASP A 34 -28.30 -15.94 -22.74
CA ASP A 34 -27.42 -16.45 -23.80
C ASP A 34 -28.01 -16.43 -25.23
N ASP A 35 -29.33 -16.28 -25.39
CA ASP A 35 -30.00 -16.37 -26.70
C ASP A 35 -29.95 -15.08 -27.54
N VAL A 36 -29.49 -13.95 -26.97
CA VAL A 36 -29.57 -12.64 -27.64
C VAL A 36 -28.44 -12.40 -28.67
N GLU A 37 -27.24 -12.95 -28.47
CA GLU A 37 -26.09 -12.64 -29.34
C GLU A 37 -26.09 -13.37 -30.71
N LYS A 38 -26.94 -14.38 -30.91
CA LYS A 38 -26.91 -15.23 -32.13
C LYS A 38 -27.70 -14.72 -33.35
N GLN A 39 -28.33 -13.55 -33.29
CA GLN A 39 -29.11 -13.01 -34.41
C GLN A 39 -28.39 -11.93 -35.26
N ALA A 40 -27.20 -11.48 -34.88
CA ALA A 40 -26.52 -10.34 -35.51
C ALA A 40 -25.60 -10.65 -36.71
N SER A 41 -25.93 -11.65 -37.55
CA SER A 41 -25.09 -12.01 -38.72
C SER A 41 -25.79 -12.77 -39.86
N ARG A 42 -26.72 -12.13 -40.59
CA ARG A 42 -27.28 -12.68 -41.86
C ARG A 42 -27.61 -11.62 -42.94
N SER A 43 -26.93 -11.70 -44.07
CA SER A 43 -27.36 -11.31 -45.43
C SER A 43 -26.41 -11.99 -46.47
N PRO A 44 -26.67 -12.02 -47.79
CA PRO A 44 -27.32 -13.18 -48.41
C PRO A 44 -26.52 -13.92 -49.52
N SER A 45 -27.07 -15.06 -49.95
CA SER A 45 -26.71 -15.93 -51.10
C SER A 45 -26.99 -15.29 -52.48
N PRO A 46 -26.61 -15.86 -53.67
CA PRO A 46 -26.28 -17.27 -54.03
C PRO A 46 -24.94 -17.42 -54.83
N GLU A 47 -24.61 -18.40 -55.72
CA GLU A 47 -25.26 -19.56 -56.39
C GLU A 47 -24.21 -20.71 -56.67
N PRO A 48 -24.58 -21.92 -57.17
CA PRO A 48 -23.72 -23.12 -57.14
C PRO A 48 -23.28 -23.74 -58.49
N SER A 49 -22.17 -24.51 -58.47
CA SER A 49 -21.84 -25.64 -59.40
C SER A 49 -20.60 -26.41 -58.87
N ILE A 50 -20.20 -27.61 -59.33
CA ILE A 50 -20.82 -28.94 -59.54
C ILE A 50 -19.67 -29.90 -59.94
N ALA A 51 -19.75 -31.21 -59.60
CA ALA A 51 -18.82 -32.30 -60.01
C ALA A 51 -17.34 -32.17 -59.53
N THR A 52 -16.51 -33.22 -59.38
CA THR A 52 -16.61 -34.71 -59.36
C THR A 52 -15.42 -35.17 -58.48
N GLY A 53 -15.21 -36.41 -58.01
CA GLY A 53 -15.74 -37.76 -58.24
C GLY A 53 -14.69 -38.75 -57.66
N ALA A 54 -15.06 -39.97 -57.25
CA ALA A 54 -14.19 -40.85 -56.44
C ALA A 54 -13.67 -42.09 -57.21
N ASP A 55 -13.06 -43.03 -56.45
CA ASP A 55 -12.82 -44.46 -56.76
C ASP A 55 -11.65 -44.81 -57.72
N GLU A 56 -10.89 -45.92 -57.57
CA GLU A 56 -10.63 -46.81 -56.40
C GLU A 56 -9.27 -47.58 -56.59
N HIS A 57 -8.84 -48.32 -55.56
CA HIS A 57 -7.65 -49.19 -55.38
C HIS A 57 -7.17 -50.09 -56.55
N LEU A 58 -5.87 -50.48 -56.50
CA LEU A 58 -5.40 -51.84 -56.84
C LEU A 58 -3.94 -52.20 -56.39
N ASN A 59 -3.81 -53.18 -55.45
CA ASN A 59 -2.65 -54.12 -55.26
C ASN A 59 -1.23 -53.59 -54.86
N ARG A 60 -0.30 -54.36 -54.21
CA ARG A 60 -0.25 -55.81 -53.80
C ARG A 60 0.73 -56.08 -52.62
N HIS A 61 0.59 -57.28 -52.01
CA HIS A 61 1.42 -58.05 -51.03
C HIS A 61 2.98 -57.92 -51.07
N SER A 62 3.79 -58.27 -50.04
CA SER A 62 3.66 -58.69 -48.60
C SER A 62 5.06 -58.57 -47.89
N THR A 63 5.56 -59.23 -46.82
CA THR A 63 5.29 -60.50 -46.05
C THR A 63 6.11 -60.58 -44.72
N LEU A 64 5.89 -61.63 -43.90
CA LEU A 64 6.69 -62.16 -42.74
C LEU A 64 6.59 -61.49 -41.34
N GLN A 65 6.75 -62.33 -40.29
CA GLN A 65 6.43 -62.05 -38.86
C GLN A 65 7.23 -63.01 -37.89
N PRO A 66 6.99 -63.09 -36.55
CA PRO A 66 8.00 -62.87 -35.49
C PRO A 66 8.55 -64.17 -34.81
N PRO A 67 9.34 -64.07 -33.71
CA PRO A 67 8.77 -64.20 -32.36
C PRO A 67 9.42 -63.35 -31.23
N ASP A 68 8.87 -63.49 -30.02
CA ASP A 68 8.86 -62.56 -28.88
C ASP A 68 10.16 -62.32 -28.06
N GLY A 69 10.17 -61.15 -27.38
CA GLY A 69 11.02 -60.74 -26.26
C GLY A 69 10.28 -59.69 -25.40
N PRO A 70 10.67 -59.44 -24.13
CA PRO A 70 9.79 -58.80 -23.15
C PRO A 70 9.36 -57.35 -23.49
N LEU A 71 8.09 -57.07 -23.19
CA LEU A 71 7.34 -55.86 -23.53
C LEU A 71 7.88 -54.57 -22.88
N LEU A 72 8.39 -53.65 -23.71
CA LEU A 72 8.21 -52.21 -23.51
C LEU A 72 7.81 -51.57 -24.86
N PRO A 73 6.51 -51.30 -25.09
CA PRO A 73 6.03 -50.85 -26.40
C PRO A 73 6.32 -49.37 -26.66
N THR A 74 6.95 -49.08 -27.80
CA THR A 74 7.15 -47.72 -28.31
C THR A 74 5.81 -47.02 -28.58
N LYS A 75 5.40 -46.06 -27.75
CA LYS A 75 4.18 -45.26 -27.97
C LYS A 75 4.35 -43.77 -27.68
N THR A 76 4.77 -43.02 -28.71
CA THR A 76 4.39 -41.60 -28.83
C THR A 76 2.99 -41.47 -29.43
N GLY A 77 1.99 -42.08 -28.77
CA GLY A 77 0.57 -41.92 -29.08
C GLY A 77 -0.02 -40.68 -28.38
N GLY A 78 -1.12 -40.14 -28.92
CA GLY A 78 -1.75 -38.93 -28.37
C GLY A 78 -2.23 -39.06 -26.93
N SER A 79 -2.72 -40.25 -26.53
CA SER A 79 -3.16 -40.57 -25.17
C SER A 79 -2.02 -40.67 -24.16
N ASP A 80 -0.90 -41.29 -24.56
CA ASP A 80 0.15 -41.71 -23.63
C ASP A 80 1.01 -40.52 -23.16
N ARG A 81 1.06 -39.42 -23.95
CA ARG A 81 1.65 -38.15 -23.52
C ARG A 81 0.98 -37.57 -22.27
N TRP A 82 -0.35 -37.64 -22.18
CA TRP A 82 -1.07 -37.11 -21.02
C TRP A 82 -0.85 -38.00 -19.79
N SER A 83 -0.84 -39.32 -19.98
CA SER A 83 -0.47 -40.30 -18.94
C SER A 83 0.91 -40.03 -18.34
N GLY A 84 1.94 -39.81 -19.18
CA GLY A 84 3.29 -39.50 -18.70
C GLY A 84 3.36 -38.21 -17.85
N TRP A 85 2.74 -37.12 -18.31
CA TRP A 85 2.73 -35.86 -17.53
C TRP A 85 1.84 -35.94 -16.29
N LEU A 86 0.78 -36.75 -16.28
CA LEU A 86 0.05 -37.09 -15.06
C LEU A 86 0.94 -37.85 -14.06
N THR A 87 1.80 -38.77 -14.51
CA THR A 87 2.78 -39.44 -13.62
C THR A 87 3.79 -38.44 -13.05
N VAL A 88 4.26 -37.45 -13.82
CA VAL A 88 5.11 -36.34 -13.31
C VAL A 88 4.39 -35.50 -12.25
N PHE A 89 3.12 -35.17 -12.49
CA PHE A 89 2.30 -34.36 -11.58
C PHE A 89 1.94 -35.13 -10.29
N GLY A 90 1.65 -36.43 -10.40
CA GLY A 90 1.45 -37.32 -9.25
C GLY A 90 2.72 -37.50 -8.43
N ALA A 91 3.88 -37.70 -9.09
CA ALA A 91 5.18 -37.76 -8.44
C ALA A 91 5.54 -36.45 -7.72
N PHE A 92 5.27 -35.30 -8.34
CA PHE A 92 5.45 -33.97 -7.73
C PHE A 92 4.69 -33.85 -6.40
N PHE A 93 3.39 -34.23 -6.35
CA PHE A 93 2.62 -34.18 -5.11
C PHE A 93 3.02 -35.25 -4.09
N ALA A 94 3.36 -36.46 -4.53
CA ALA A 94 3.88 -37.51 -3.64
C ALA A 94 5.17 -37.05 -2.94
N LEU A 95 6.08 -36.38 -3.68
CA LEU A 95 7.34 -35.85 -3.16
C LEU A 95 7.13 -34.59 -2.29
N PHE A 96 6.22 -33.70 -2.67
CA PHE A 96 5.83 -32.54 -1.85
C PHE A 96 5.35 -32.98 -0.46
N CYS A 97 4.40 -33.92 -0.38
CA CYS A 97 3.85 -34.38 0.89
C CYS A 97 4.84 -35.22 1.71
N SER A 98 5.62 -36.11 1.09
CA SER A 98 6.51 -37.04 1.83
C SER A 98 7.90 -36.48 2.11
N PHE A 99 8.57 -35.94 1.09
CA PHE A 99 9.96 -35.50 1.18
C PHE A 99 10.09 -34.05 1.69
N GLY A 100 9.11 -33.19 1.39
CA GLY A 100 8.99 -31.88 2.04
C GLY A 100 8.86 -32.01 3.57
N GLN A 101 8.04 -32.96 4.03
CA GLN A 101 7.84 -33.24 5.45
C GLN A 101 9.04 -33.93 6.12
N LEU A 102 9.78 -34.79 5.39
CA LEU A 102 11.07 -35.34 5.85
C LEU A 102 12.09 -34.23 6.19
N ASN A 103 12.19 -33.21 5.34
CA ASN A 103 13.10 -32.07 5.55
C ASN A 103 12.64 -31.13 6.69
N ALA A 104 11.40 -31.24 7.16
CA ALA A 104 10.84 -30.42 8.22
C ALA A 104 11.16 -30.91 9.65
N PHE A 105 12.01 -31.94 9.83
CA PHE A 105 12.29 -32.55 11.15
C PHE A 105 12.74 -31.54 12.22
N GLY A 106 13.47 -30.47 11.88
CA GLY A 106 13.88 -29.44 12.85
C GLY A 106 12.70 -28.77 13.57
N THR A 107 11.56 -28.59 12.89
CA THR A 107 10.32 -28.06 13.48
C THR A 107 9.74 -29.04 14.50
N TYR A 108 9.73 -30.33 14.17
CA TYR A 108 9.28 -31.40 15.06
C TYR A 108 10.20 -31.53 16.29
N GLN A 109 11.52 -31.54 16.10
CA GLN A 109 12.52 -31.58 17.17
C GLN A 109 12.35 -30.41 18.15
N SER A 110 12.16 -29.20 17.63
CA SER A 110 11.88 -28.01 18.44
C SER A 110 10.59 -28.15 19.24
N TRP A 111 9.53 -28.69 18.63
CA TRP A 111 8.27 -28.90 19.34
C TRP A 111 8.39 -29.96 20.43
N TYR A 112 8.98 -31.13 20.15
CA TYR A 112 9.17 -32.20 21.16
C TYR A 112 10.04 -31.76 22.33
N SER A 113 11.11 -31.00 22.06
CA SER A 113 12.01 -30.46 23.10
C SER A 113 11.33 -29.47 24.04
N ASN A 114 10.16 -28.93 23.66
CA ASN A 114 9.36 -28.02 24.47
C ASN A 114 8.08 -28.69 25.05
N HIS A 115 7.75 -29.91 24.63
CA HIS A 115 6.51 -30.61 24.99
C HIS A 115 6.80 -32.06 25.46
N GLN A 116 6.34 -33.11 24.75
CA GLN A 116 6.39 -34.50 25.25
C GLN A 116 7.78 -35.01 25.63
N LEU A 117 8.83 -34.55 24.94
CA LEU A 117 10.21 -35.01 25.17
C LEU A 117 11.08 -33.95 25.86
N SER A 118 10.48 -32.96 26.52
CA SER A 118 11.18 -31.87 27.24
C SER A 118 12.14 -32.34 28.34
N LEU A 119 12.02 -33.59 28.81
CA LEU A 119 12.95 -34.22 29.75
C LEU A 119 14.20 -34.85 29.08
N TYR A 120 14.24 -34.92 27.75
CA TYR A 120 15.37 -35.46 26.99
C TYR A 120 16.19 -34.31 26.35
N PRO A 121 17.53 -34.39 26.35
CA PRO A 121 18.35 -33.34 25.73
C PRO A 121 18.14 -33.34 24.20
N PRO A 122 18.25 -32.18 23.52
CA PRO A 122 18.02 -32.08 22.08
C PRO A 122 18.87 -33.04 21.22
N SER A 123 20.05 -33.43 21.71
CA SER A 123 20.95 -34.43 21.10
C SER A 123 20.41 -35.87 21.16
N SER A 124 19.62 -36.22 22.17
CA SER A 124 18.83 -37.45 22.18
C SER A 124 17.70 -37.35 21.16
N ILE A 125 16.93 -36.26 21.18
CA ILE A 125 15.79 -36.06 20.27
C ILE A 125 16.24 -36.11 18.79
N SER A 126 17.44 -35.61 18.44
CA SER A 126 17.98 -35.70 17.07
C SER A 126 18.21 -37.13 16.54
N TRP A 127 18.28 -38.15 17.40
CA TRP A 127 18.34 -39.54 16.94
C TRP A 127 17.07 -39.99 16.23
N ILE A 128 15.91 -39.38 16.52
CA ILE A 128 14.65 -39.68 15.82
C ILE A 128 14.77 -39.30 14.34
N GLY A 129 15.15 -38.05 14.05
CA GLY A 129 15.37 -37.57 12.67
C GLY A 129 16.56 -38.24 11.98
N SER A 130 17.60 -38.62 12.73
CA SER A 130 18.75 -39.35 12.20
C SER A 130 18.35 -40.78 11.79
N LEU A 131 17.53 -41.46 12.59
CA LEU A 131 16.97 -42.77 12.25
C LEU A 131 15.94 -42.68 11.10
N GLN A 132 15.18 -41.59 11.04
CA GLN A 132 14.25 -41.27 9.94
C GLN A 132 14.96 -41.14 8.60
N LEU A 133 16.04 -40.33 8.55
CA LEU A 133 16.89 -40.19 7.37
C LEU A 133 17.65 -41.48 7.03
N TRP A 134 18.20 -42.17 8.04
CA TRP A 134 18.90 -43.44 7.82
C TRP A 134 17.96 -44.51 7.22
N THR A 135 16.76 -44.66 7.77
CA THR A 135 15.77 -45.63 7.27
C THR A 135 15.32 -45.27 5.86
N PHE A 136 15.09 -43.98 5.59
CA PHE A 136 14.79 -43.48 4.24
C PHE A 136 15.86 -43.91 3.22
N PHE A 137 17.14 -43.60 3.46
CA PHE A 137 18.22 -43.95 2.52
C PHE A 137 18.49 -45.45 2.44
N PHE A 138 18.48 -46.17 3.58
CA PHE A 138 18.76 -47.61 3.63
C PHE A 138 17.70 -48.42 2.86
N MET A 139 16.43 -48.02 2.95
CA MET A 139 15.33 -48.74 2.31
C MET A 139 15.26 -48.57 0.79
N GLY A 140 16.06 -47.68 0.18
CA GLY A 140 16.09 -47.51 -1.28
C GLY A 140 16.43 -48.79 -2.05
N GLY A 141 17.34 -49.63 -1.54
CA GLY A 141 17.69 -50.92 -2.14
C GLY A 141 16.55 -51.95 -2.08
N PRO A 142 15.99 -52.26 -0.89
CA PRO A 142 14.82 -53.11 -0.75
C PRO A 142 13.57 -52.61 -1.51
N VAL A 143 13.25 -51.32 -1.42
CA VAL A 143 12.11 -50.71 -2.12
C VAL A 143 12.28 -50.75 -3.64
N GLY A 144 13.50 -50.56 -4.15
CA GLY A 144 13.81 -50.75 -5.58
C GLY A 144 13.46 -52.14 -6.07
N ARG A 145 13.88 -53.19 -5.35
CA ARG A 145 13.52 -54.58 -5.70
C ARG A 145 12.02 -54.88 -5.62
N LEU A 146 11.29 -54.24 -4.70
CA LEU A 146 9.83 -54.36 -4.62
C LEU A 146 9.14 -53.64 -5.79
N PHE A 147 9.66 -52.48 -6.21
CA PHE A 147 9.23 -51.78 -7.42
C PHE A 147 9.49 -52.63 -8.68
N ASP A 148 10.66 -53.25 -8.81
CA ASP A 148 11.00 -54.10 -9.96
C ASP A 148 10.12 -55.36 -10.03
N ALA A 149 9.72 -55.91 -8.87
CA ALA A 149 8.91 -57.13 -8.78
C ALA A 149 7.39 -56.92 -8.89
N TYR A 150 6.87 -55.77 -8.43
CA TYR A 150 5.42 -55.52 -8.29
C TYR A 150 4.93 -54.20 -8.91
N GLY A 151 5.83 -53.38 -9.45
CA GLY A 151 5.53 -52.07 -10.03
C GLY A 151 5.32 -50.95 -8.99
N PRO A 152 5.14 -49.69 -9.44
CA PRO A 152 4.99 -48.54 -8.55
C PRO A 152 3.74 -48.59 -7.67
N SER A 153 2.58 -48.90 -8.26
CA SER A 153 1.28 -48.63 -7.62
C SER A 153 1.06 -49.38 -6.29
N PRO A 154 1.38 -50.69 -6.15
CA PRO A 154 1.23 -51.38 -4.87
C PRO A 154 2.19 -50.84 -3.79
N VAL A 155 3.42 -50.53 -4.18
CA VAL A 155 4.47 -50.04 -3.26
C VAL A 155 4.14 -48.62 -2.77
N MET A 156 3.70 -47.74 -3.67
CA MET A 156 3.27 -46.38 -3.32
C MET A 156 1.98 -46.36 -2.50
N PHE A 157 1.02 -47.25 -2.78
CA PHE A 157 -0.21 -47.37 -1.99
C PHE A 157 0.08 -47.83 -0.56
N PHE A 158 0.95 -48.85 -0.40
CA PHE A 158 1.46 -49.26 0.91
C PHE A 158 2.21 -48.12 1.62
N GLY A 159 3.08 -47.40 0.89
CA GLY A 159 3.80 -46.23 1.40
C GLY A 159 2.88 -45.12 1.90
N ALA A 160 1.79 -44.81 1.17
CA ALA A 160 0.81 -43.80 1.57
C ALA A 160 0.01 -44.20 2.82
N LEU A 161 -0.42 -45.46 2.92
CA LEU A 161 -1.09 -45.98 4.12
C LEU A 161 -0.14 -45.99 5.33
N LEU A 162 1.12 -46.38 5.14
CA LEU A 162 2.13 -46.38 6.20
C LEU A 162 2.52 -44.96 6.62
N LEU A 163 2.53 -43.99 5.70
CA LEU A 163 2.74 -42.57 6.00
C LEU A 163 1.62 -42.03 6.90
N ALA A 164 0.36 -42.28 6.54
CA ALA A 164 -0.80 -41.88 7.33
C ALA A 164 -0.80 -42.55 8.72
N PHE A 165 -0.53 -43.86 8.79
CA PHE A 165 -0.42 -44.59 10.05
C PHE A 165 0.73 -44.07 10.93
N SER A 166 1.93 -43.89 10.38
CA SER A 166 3.09 -43.41 11.12
C SER A 166 2.87 -41.99 11.69
N MET A 167 2.25 -41.09 10.93
CA MET A 167 1.86 -39.76 11.41
C MET A 167 0.79 -39.80 12.51
N LEU A 168 -0.23 -40.64 12.37
CA LEU A 168 -1.28 -40.79 13.38
C LEU A 168 -0.74 -41.40 14.68
N MET A 169 0.13 -42.41 14.59
CA MET A 169 0.78 -42.98 15.79
C MET A 169 1.78 -42.00 16.41
N THR A 170 2.48 -41.19 15.61
CA THR A 170 3.39 -40.14 16.09
C THR A 170 2.64 -39.03 16.84
N SER A 171 1.41 -38.67 16.45
CA SER A 171 0.65 -37.60 17.12
C SER A 171 0.11 -38.01 18.49
N ILE A 172 -0.12 -39.31 18.73
CA ILE A 172 -0.52 -39.87 20.03
C ILE A 172 0.65 -40.46 20.84
N SER A 173 1.88 -40.44 20.29
CA SER A 173 3.08 -40.89 20.98
C SER A 173 3.41 -39.99 22.18
N THR A 174 3.85 -40.61 23.28
CA THR A 174 4.25 -39.89 24.51
C THR A 174 5.60 -40.35 25.07
N HIS A 175 6.07 -41.55 24.70
CA HIS A 175 7.36 -42.08 25.14
C HIS A 175 8.41 -42.03 24.02
N TYR A 176 9.67 -41.79 24.39
CA TYR A 176 10.78 -41.58 23.46
C TYR A 176 11.00 -42.71 22.44
N TYR A 177 10.77 -43.97 22.83
CA TYR A 177 10.88 -45.12 21.91
C TYR A 177 9.76 -45.14 20.84
N GLU A 178 8.61 -44.52 21.11
CA GLU A 178 7.47 -44.47 20.19
C GLU A 178 7.77 -43.52 19.03
N PHE A 179 8.38 -42.37 19.32
CA PHE A 179 8.89 -41.48 18.29
C PHE A 179 10.01 -42.13 17.46
N LEU A 180 10.95 -42.86 18.08
CA LEU A 180 11.96 -43.63 17.34
C LEU A 180 11.33 -44.70 16.42
N LEU A 181 10.26 -45.35 16.84
CA LEU A 181 9.58 -46.39 16.06
C LEU A 181 8.70 -45.81 14.95
N PHE A 182 7.78 -44.90 15.28
CA PHE A 182 6.79 -44.38 14.33
C PHE A 182 7.36 -43.28 13.45
N GLN A 183 8.07 -42.29 14.00
CA GLN A 183 8.65 -41.19 13.22
C GLN A 183 10.06 -41.48 12.72
N GLY A 184 10.87 -42.23 13.48
CA GLY A 184 12.15 -42.75 12.98
C GLY A 184 11.91 -43.81 11.91
N PHE A 185 11.62 -45.04 12.34
CA PHE A 185 11.58 -46.18 11.41
C PHE A 185 10.40 -46.16 10.43
N PHE A 186 9.14 -46.14 10.90
CA PHE A 186 7.99 -46.31 9.99
C PHE A 186 7.78 -45.13 9.04
N PHE A 187 7.93 -43.88 9.50
CA PHE A 187 7.86 -42.73 8.61
C PHE A 187 8.99 -42.75 7.57
N GLY A 188 10.25 -43.02 7.98
CA GLY A 188 11.38 -43.15 7.04
C GLY A 188 11.15 -44.21 5.97
N LEU A 189 10.64 -45.38 6.35
CA LEU A 189 10.23 -46.46 5.43
C LEU A 189 9.08 -46.02 4.50
N SER A 190 8.10 -45.26 5.00
CA SER A 190 6.99 -44.75 4.20
C SER A 190 7.43 -43.72 3.16
N VAL A 191 8.33 -42.81 3.50
CA VAL A 191 8.91 -41.84 2.56
C VAL A 191 9.76 -42.54 1.51
N ALA A 192 10.55 -43.56 1.86
CA ALA A 192 11.27 -44.37 0.88
C ALA A 192 10.32 -45.05 -0.12
N SER A 193 9.22 -45.63 0.39
CA SER A 193 8.18 -46.31 -0.41
C SER A 193 7.36 -45.37 -1.31
N LEU A 194 7.46 -44.05 -1.11
CA LEU A 194 6.86 -43.03 -1.97
C LEU A 194 7.90 -42.41 -2.92
N PHE A 195 9.07 -42.04 -2.40
CA PHE A 195 10.11 -41.30 -3.10
C PHE A 195 10.74 -42.07 -4.26
N TYR A 196 11.30 -43.26 -4.00
CA TYR A 196 11.99 -44.02 -5.04
C TYR A 196 11.03 -44.52 -6.13
N PRO A 197 9.84 -45.08 -5.80
CA PRO A 197 8.86 -45.46 -6.82
C PRO A 197 8.33 -44.28 -7.65
N SER A 198 8.11 -43.10 -7.06
CA SER A 198 7.65 -41.91 -7.81
C SER A 198 8.65 -41.49 -8.88
N LEU A 199 9.93 -41.39 -8.52
CA LEU A 199 11.00 -41.02 -9.46
C LEU A 199 11.25 -42.13 -10.50
N ALA A 200 11.24 -43.39 -10.09
CA ALA A 200 11.38 -44.53 -10.99
C ALA A 200 10.23 -44.60 -12.00
N ALA A 201 8.98 -44.40 -11.58
CA ALA A 201 7.81 -44.35 -12.47
C ALA A 201 7.87 -43.18 -13.47
N VAL A 202 8.33 -41.99 -13.06
CA VAL A 202 8.56 -40.89 -14.01
C VAL A 202 9.62 -41.27 -15.06
N SER A 203 10.64 -42.04 -14.67
CA SER A 203 11.71 -42.45 -15.59
C SER A 203 11.27 -43.44 -16.68
N THR A 204 10.20 -44.23 -16.47
CA THR A 204 9.71 -45.23 -17.44
C THR A 204 8.78 -44.64 -18.51
N HIS A 205 8.16 -43.48 -18.27
CA HIS A 205 7.26 -42.82 -19.24
C HIS A 205 7.96 -41.88 -20.24
N PHE A 206 9.24 -41.54 -20.04
CA PHE A 206 9.93 -40.51 -20.83
C PHE A 206 11.31 -40.97 -21.29
N ASP A 207 11.52 -41.18 -22.58
CA ASP A 207 12.87 -41.38 -23.14
C ASP A 207 13.53 -40.06 -23.54
N LYS A 208 12.76 -39.15 -24.14
CA LYS A 208 13.20 -37.80 -24.49
C LYS A 208 12.75 -36.82 -23.41
N TYR A 209 13.67 -35.97 -22.94
CA TYR A 209 13.50 -35.06 -21.79
C TYR A 209 13.31 -35.74 -20.42
N ARG A 210 13.72 -37.02 -20.27
CA ARG A 210 13.67 -37.79 -19.01
C ARG A 210 14.20 -37.01 -17.80
N GLY A 211 15.37 -36.38 -17.95
CA GLY A 211 15.99 -35.57 -16.89
C GLY A 211 15.19 -34.31 -16.52
N SER A 212 14.48 -33.70 -17.48
CA SER A 212 13.60 -32.55 -17.23
C SER A 212 12.30 -32.96 -16.53
N ALA A 213 11.74 -34.12 -16.89
CA ALA A 213 10.56 -34.69 -16.23
C ALA A 213 10.88 -35.12 -14.77
N LEU A 214 12.01 -35.80 -14.56
CA LEU A 214 12.54 -36.14 -13.23
C LEU A 214 12.84 -34.88 -12.41
N GLY A 215 13.50 -33.89 -13.01
CA GLY A 215 13.80 -32.61 -12.36
C GLY A 215 12.54 -31.86 -11.95
N LEU A 216 11.50 -31.82 -12.80
CA LEU A 216 10.23 -31.18 -12.47
C LEU A 216 9.50 -31.93 -11.34
N ALA A 217 9.48 -33.27 -11.35
CA ALA A 217 8.91 -34.05 -10.25
C ALA A 217 9.66 -33.80 -8.92
N ALA A 218 10.99 -33.83 -8.95
CA ALA A 218 11.83 -33.56 -7.77
C ALA A 218 11.73 -32.12 -7.25
N ALA A 219 11.44 -31.14 -8.12
CA ALA A 219 11.33 -29.72 -7.75
C ALA A 219 10.19 -29.42 -6.75
N GLY A 220 9.21 -30.33 -6.59
CA GLY A 220 8.19 -30.26 -5.54
C GLY A 220 8.74 -30.27 -4.10
N SER A 221 10.04 -30.52 -3.93
CA SER A 221 10.74 -30.51 -2.64
C SER A 221 11.34 -29.16 -2.22
N GLY A 222 11.48 -28.17 -3.11
CA GLY A 222 12.44 -27.07 -2.89
C GLY A 222 12.08 -25.68 -3.42
N ILE A 223 10.84 -25.42 -3.83
CA ILE A 223 10.43 -24.11 -4.37
C ILE A 223 9.57 -23.33 -3.35
N ASP A 224 10.12 -22.25 -2.79
CA ASP A 224 9.35 -21.06 -2.43
C ASP A 224 9.70 -19.92 -3.38
N VAL A 225 8.73 -19.49 -4.18
CA VAL A 225 8.89 -18.44 -5.20
C VAL A 225 9.11 -17.06 -4.57
N LYS A 226 8.72 -16.84 -3.30
CA LYS A 226 8.89 -15.56 -2.60
C LYS A 226 10.35 -15.16 -2.45
N VAL A 227 11.21 -16.14 -2.18
CA VAL A 227 12.65 -15.95 -1.89
C VAL A 227 13.36 -15.18 -3.01
N PHE A 228 12.99 -15.43 -4.27
CA PHE A 228 13.58 -14.79 -5.45
C PHE A 228 13.17 -13.32 -5.65
N LYS A 229 12.29 -12.77 -4.80
CA LYS A 229 11.92 -11.34 -4.80
C LYS A 229 12.74 -10.51 -3.82
N ASP A 230 13.50 -11.13 -2.93
CA ASP A 230 14.35 -10.44 -1.96
C ASP A 230 15.67 -10.00 -2.61
N GLY A 231 15.85 -8.69 -2.79
CA GLY A 231 17.03 -8.13 -3.44
C GLY A 231 18.34 -8.42 -2.71
N CYS A 232 18.33 -8.43 -1.37
CA CYS A 232 19.53 -8.71 -0.57
C CYS A 232 19.92 -10.19 -0.70
N PHE A 233 18.94 -11.10 -0.65
CA PHE A 233 19.16 -12.52 -0.90
C PHE A 233 19.65 -12.78 -2.32
N MET A 234 19.02 -12.18 -3.33
CA MET A 234 19.40 -12.34 -4.74
C MET A 234 20.82 -11.85 -5.02
N LEU A 235 21.23 -10.71 -4.46
CA LEU A 235 22.60 -10.21 -4.60
C LEU A 235 23.63 -11.13 -3.91
N LEU A 236 23.33 -11.65 -2.71
CA LEU A 236 24.18 -12.65 -2.04
C LEU A 236 24.28 -13.94 -2.86
N ALA A 237 23.18 -14.40 -3.45
CA ALA A 237 23.14 -15.61 -4.26
C ALA A 237 23.91 -15.46 -5.59
N ILE A 238 23.77 -14.33 -6.27
CA ILE A 238 24.53 -14.00 -7.49
C ILE A 238 26.03 -13.89 -7.18
N GLY A 239 26.41 -13.22 -6.09
CA GLY A 239 27.80 -13.14 -5.66
C GLY A 239 28.40 -14.52 -5.33
N SER A 240 27.66 -15.34 -4.57
CA SER A 240 28.08 -16.70 -4.22
C SER A 240 28.19 -17.61 -5.45
N PHE A 241 27.31 -17.44 -6.45
CA PHE A 241 27.35 -18.16 -7.72
C PHE A 241 28.70 -17.94 -8.44
N PHE A 242 29.15 -16.68 -8.56
CA PHE A 242 30.42 -16.37 -9.21
C PHE A 242 31.64 -16.86 -8.42
N ILE A 243 31.60 -16.83 -7.09
CA ILE A 243 32.67 -17.42 -6.25
C ILE A 243 32.73 -18.93 -6.44
N CYS A 244 31.59 -19.62 -6.39
CA CYS A 244 31.53 -21.08 -6.53
C CYS A 244 32.00 -21.59 -7.91
N LEU A 245 31.98 -20.75 -8.94
CA LEU A 245 32.52 -21.07 -10.26
C LEU A 245 34.06 -21.24 -10.25
N GLY A 246 34.76 -20.52 -9.36
CA GLY A 246 36.21 -20.57 -9.24
C GLY A 246 36.74 -21.31 -8.02
N ILE A 247 35.97 -21.37 -6.92
CA ILE A 247 36.50 -21.79 -5.60
C ILE A 247 37.00 -23.24 -5.56
N PHE A 248 36.46 -24.12 -6.40
CA PHE A 248 36.84 -25.53 -6.48
C PHE A 248 37.99 -25.81 -7.46
N THR A 249 38.36 -24.88 -8.33
CA THR A 249 39.43 -25.08 -9.34
C THR A 249 40.78 -25.47 -8.72
N PRO A 250 41.25 -24.86 -7.61
CA PRO A 250 42.45 -25.33 -6.92
C PRO A 250 42.32 -26.75 -6.36
N PHE A 251 41.14 -27.15 -5.85
CA PHE A 251 40.93 -28.49 -5.32
C PHE A 251 41.04 -29.60 -6.39
N PHE A 252 40.70 -29.30 -7.64
CA PHE A 252 40.86 -30.23 -8.75
C PHE A 252 42.27 -30.25 -9.35
N TYR A 253 42.94 -29.09 -9.47
CA TYR A 253 44.13 -28.95 -10.31
C TYR A 253 45.45 -28.64 -9.56
N ILE A 254 45.46 -28.46 -8.23
CA ILE A 254 46.71 -28.18 -7.51
C ILE A 254 47.68 -29.38 -7.50
N THR A 255 47.16 -30.61 -7.45
CA THR A 255 47.97 -31.83 -7.50
C THR A 255 48.64 -31.98 -8.85
N SER A 256 47.89 -31.87 -9.95
CA SER A 256 48.44 -31.96 -11.31
C SER A 256 49.38 -30.80 -11.64
N TYR A 257 49.20 -29.63 -11.03
CA TYR A 257 50.15 -28.51 -11.13
C TYR A 257 51.48 -28.81 -10.43
N ALA A 258 51.45 -29.45 -9.26
CA ALA A 258 52.67 -29.84 -8.53
C ALA A 258 53.47 -30.92 -9.26
N GLU A 259 52.77 -31.81 -9.99
CA GLU A 259 53.31 -32.87 -10.84
C GLU A 259 53.88 -32.31 -12.17
N ASP A 260 53.06 -31.59 -12.97
CA ASP A 260 53.43 -31.02 -14.28
C ASP A 260 54.65 -30.10 -14.22
N ARG A 261 54.82 -29.39 -13.10
CA ARG A 261 55.94 -28.47 -12.88
C ARG A 261 57.11 -29.08 -12.11
N ALA A 262 57.09 -30.41 -11.92
CA ALA A 262 58.21 -31.22 -11.45
C ALA A 262 58.84 -30.74 -10.13
N PHE A 263 58.04 -30.16 -9.23
CA PHE A 263 58.52 -29.68 -7.94
C PHE A 263 58.46 -30.77 -6.86
N ILE A 264 57.46 -31.66 -6.92
CA ILE A 264 57.16 -32.66 -5.89
C ILE A 264 57.02 -34.02 -6.58
N SER A 265 57.48 -35.11 -5.96
CA SER A 265 57.25 -36.45 -6.52
C SER A 265 55.80 -36.88 -6.36
N ASP A 266 55.33 -37.78 -7.21
CA ASP A 266 53.94 -38.26 -7.28
C ASP A 266 53.41 -38.70 -5.90
N LYS A 267 54.27 -39.33 -5.10
CA LYS A 267 53.96 -39.81 -3.74
C LYS A 267 53.75 -38.68 -2.71
N THR A 268 54.28 -37.48 -2.96
CA THR A 268 54.13 -36.31 -2.09
C THR A 268 53.21 -35.24 -2.65
N ALA A 269 52.88 -35.25 -3.95
CA ALA A 269 51.94 -34.31 -4.56
C ALA A 269 50.55 -34.38 -3.91
N PHE A 270 50.07 -35.59 -3.59
CA PHE A 270 48.79 -35.81 -2.90
C PHE A 270 48.68 -35.07 -1.55
N TYR A 271 49.79 -34.92 -0.80
CA TYR A 271 49.77 -34.21 0.48
C TYR A 271 49.47 -32.71 0.33
N VAL A 272 49.66 -32.10 -0.85
CA VAL A 272 49.28 -30.69 -1.09
C VAL A 272 47.77 -30.52 -0.90
N LEU A 273 46.97 -31.45 -1.42
CA LEU A 273 45.52 -31.46 -1.23
C LEU A 273 45.14 -31.79 0.23
N SER A 274 45.90 -32.65 0.93
CA SER A 274 45.70 -32.91 2.36
C SER A 274 45.97 -31.67 3.21
N VAL A 275 47.05 -30.93 2.93
CA VAL A 275 47.43 -29.68 3.61
C VAL A 275 46.40 -28.58 3.34
N MET A 276 45.86 -28.49 2.12
CA MET A 276 44.79 -27.55 1.78
C MET A 276 43.50 -27.85 2.55
N ASN A 277 43.12 -29.13 2.66
CA ASN A 277 41.98 -29.54 3.48
C ASN A 277 42.20 -29.28 4.99
N ALA A 278 43.43 -29.48 5.50
CA ALA A 278 43.78 -29.16 6.88
C ALA A 278 43.68 -27.65 7.17
N GLY A 279 44.19 -26.79 6.27
CA GLY A 279 43.97 -25.34 6.32
C GLY A 279 42.47 -24.99 6.34
N GLY A 280 41.67 -25.70 5.56
CA GLY A 280 40.21 -25.56 5.52
C GLY A 280 39.47 -25.97 6.80
N VAL A 281 40.06 -26.77 7.70
CA VAL A 281 39.49 -27.03 9.03
C VAL A 281 39.57 -25.77 9.89
N PHE A 282 40.76 -25.17 9.99
CA PHE A 282 40.95 -23.91 10.72
C PHE A 282 40.19 -22.75 10.08
N GLY A 283 40.15 -22.72 8.74
CA GLY A 283 39.39 -21.76 7.94
C GLY A 283 37.89 -21.82 8.17
N ARG A 284 37.32 -23.01 8.44
CA ARG A 284 35.90 -23.11 8.82
C ARG A 284 35.64 -22.62 10.23
N ILE A 285 36.51 -22.97 11.19
CA ILE A 285 36.27 -22.75 12.63
C ILE A 285 36.58 -21.31 13.06
N ALA A 286 37.82 -20.85 12.89
CA ALA A 286 38.26 -19.58 13.48
C ALA A 286 37.57 -18.36 12.83
N PRO A 287 37.41 -18.31 11.49
CA PRO A 287 36.57 -17.32 10.83
C PRO A 287 35.10 -17.34 11.26
N ALA A 288 34.45 -18.51 11.45
CA ALA A 288 33.07 -18.53 11.93
C ALA A 288 32.95 -17.83 13.31
N ILE A 289 33.82 -18.16 14.26
CA ILE A 289 33.87 -17.54 15.60
C ILE A 289 34.19 -16.04 15.52
N LEU A 290 35.06 -15.63 14.60
CA LEU A 290 35.43 -14.21 14.41
C LEU A 290 34.32 -13.40 13.74
N SER A 291 33.48 -14.04 12.91
CA SER A 291 32.39 -13.41 12.17
C SER A 291 31.30 -12.83 13.09
N ASP A 292 31.08 -13.45 14.26
CA ASP A 292 30.16 -12.95 15.29
C ASP A 292 30.71 -11.74 16.07
N ARG A 293 32.02 -11.42 15.95
CA ARG A 293 32.65 -10.23 16.56
C ARG A 293 32.93 -9.10 15.57
N MET A 294 33.31 -9.44 14.33
CA MET A 294 33.69 -8.46 13.31
C MET A 294 32.56 -8.15 12.32
N GLY A 295 31.46 -8.90 12.33
CA GLY A 295 30.40 -8.85 11.34
C GLY A 295 30.61 -9.90 10.24
N ARG A 296 29.51 -10.52 9.80
CA ARG A 296 29.59 -11.74 8.97
C ARG A 296 29.99 -11.44 7.52
N PHE A 297 29.37 -10.43 6.92
CA PHE A 297 29.78 -9.91 5.60
C PHE A 297 31.21 -9.34 5.62
N ASN A 298 31.58 -8.63 6.70
CA ASN A 298 32.92 -8.06 6.91
C ASN A 298 34.04 -9.11 6.91
N LEU A 299 33.73 -10.38 7.11
CA LEU A 299 34.68 -11.48 7.05
C LEU A 299 34.52 -12.34 5.79
N LEU A 300 33.28 -12.54 5.32
CA LEU A 300 32.98 -13.25 4.07
C LEU A 300 33.64 -12.58 2.85
N ILE A 301 33.56 -11.25 2.77
CA ILE A 301 34.03 -10.48 1.61
C ILE A 301 35.56 -10.49 1.50
N PRO A 302 36.35 -10.16 2.54
CA PRO A 302 37.81 -10.28 2.46
C PRO A 302 38.26 -11.73 2.27
N ALA A 303 37.59 -12.71 2.88
CA ALA A 303 37.92 -14.12 2.68
C ALA A 303 37.79 -14.53 1.20
N ALA A 304 36.69 -14.15 0.54
CA ALA A 304 36.48 -14.40 -0.89
C ALA A 304 37.49 -13.64 -1.78
N PHE A 305 37.70 -12.35 -1.52
CA PHE A 305 38.67 -11.53 -2.27
C PHE A 305 40.09 -12.08 -2.15
N PHE A 306 40.56 -12.37 -0.93
CA PHE A 306 41.90 -12.92 -0.71
C PHE A 306 42.04 -14.36 -1.22
N ALA A 307 40.99 -15.18 -1.23
CA ALA A 307 41.01 -16.48 -1.89
C ALA A 307 41.31 -16.31 -3.39
N GLY A 308 40.56 -15.46 -4.09
CA GLY A 308 40.80 -15.14 -5.51
C GLY A 308 42.18 -14.53 -5.77
N LEU A 309 42.58 -13.56 -4.94
CA LEU A 309 43.90 -12.93 -5.04
C LEU A 309 45.04 -13.92 -4.82
N SER A 310 44.90 -14.91 -3.93
CA SER A 310 45.93 -15.92 -3.70
C SER A 310 46.09 -16.89 -4.88
N CYS A 311 45.03 -17.16 -5.67
CA CYS A 311 45.18 -17.85 -6.96
C CYS A 311 45.96 -16.98 -7.96
N LEU A 312 45.62 -15.69 -8.07
CA LEU A 312 46.28 -14.74 -8.97
C LEU A 312 47.76 -14.47 -8.62
N THR A 313 48.12 -14.52 -7.34
CA THR A 313 49.45 -14.11 -6.85
C THR A 313 50.29 -15.27 -6.32
N PHE A 314 49.79 -16.04 -5.34
CA PHE A 314 50.55 -17.14 -4.74
C PHE A 314 50.64 -18.34 -5.69
N TRP A 315 49.52 -18.83 -6.25
CA TRP A 315 49.57 -20.00 -7.15
C TRP A 315 50.37 -19.70 -8.44
N MET A 316 50.14 -18.56 -9.10
CA MET A 316 50.90 -18.20 -10.31
C MET A 316 52.42 -18.02 -10.08
N LEU A 317 52.86 -17.72 -8.86
CA LEU A 317 54.27 -17.57 -8.51
C LEU A 317 54.87 -18.79 -7.78
N ALA A 318 54.09 -19.84 -7.50
CA ALA A 318 54.48 -21.01 -6.70
C ALA A 318 55.44 -21.97 -7.44
N LYS A 319 56.69 -21.53 -7.65
CA LYS A 319 57.74 -22.29 -8.36
C LYS A 319 58.61 -23.17 -7.46
N THR A 320 58.13 -23.56 -6.29
CA THR A 320 58.83 -24.45 -5.34
C THR A 320 57.82 -25.26 -4.50
N PRO A 321 58.21 -26.41 -3.93
CA PRO A 321 57.35 -27.19 -3.04
C PRO A 321 56.84 -26.39 -1.84
N VAL A 322 57.71 -25.55 -1.26
CA VAL A 322 57.38 -24.70 -0.10
C VAL A 322 56.34 -23.65 -0.48
N ALA A 323 56.45 -23.05 -1.66
CA ALA A 323 55.46 -22.07 -2.14
C ALA A 323 54.10 -22.73 -2.47
N VAL A 324 54.10 -23.92 -3.05
CA VAL A 324 52.87 -24.70 -3.32
C VAL A 324 52.19 -25.11 -2.00
N MET A 325 52.94 -25.57 -1.00
CA MET A 325 52.40 -25.88 0.33
C MET A 325 51.91 -24.63 1.08
N ALA A 326 52.61 -23.49 0.97
CA ALA A 326 52.16 -22.23 1.54
C ALA A 326 50.85 -21.73 0.91
N PHE A 327 50.72 -21.81 -0.43
CA PHE A 327 49.45 -21.57 -1.12
C PHE A 327 48.35 -22.51 -0.62
N ALA A 328 48.62 -23.81 -0.49
CA ALA A 328 47.65 -24.78 0.00
C ALA A 328 47.11 -24.41 1.40
N VAL A 329 47.97 -24.03 2.36
CA VAL A 329 47.53 -23.58 3.69
C VAL A 329 46.66 -22.32 3.61
N VAL A 330 47.12 -21.29 2.89
CA VAL A 330 46.44 -19.98 2.80
C VAL A 330 45.10 -20.11 2.06
N TYR A 331 45.08 -20.75 0.90
CA TYR A 331 43.86 -20.96 0.13
C TYR A 331 42.88 -21.91 0.85
N GLY A 332 43.40 -22.94 1.51
CA GLY A 332 42.61 -23.81 2.38
C GLY A 332 41.87 -23.02 3.45
N PHE A 333 42.58 -22.16 4.18
CA PHE A 333 41.98 -21.30 5.20
C PHE A 333 40.90 -20.35 4.62
N LEU A 334 41.21 -19.66 3.53
CA LEU A 334 40.31 -18.65 2.94
C LEU A 334 39.07 -19.26 2.27
N SER A 335 39.21 -20.38 1.58
CA SER A 335 38.07 -21.14 1.03
C SER A 335 37.23 -21.80 2.13
N GLY A 336 37.87 -22.27 3.21
CA GLY A 336 37.18 -22.74 4.42
C GLY A 336 36.32 -21.64 5.07
N ALA A 337 36.83 -20.41 5.13
CA ALA A 337 36.14 -19.25 5.68
C ALA A 337 34.88 -18.87 4.88
N PHE A 338 34.97 -18.89 3.54
CA PHE A 338 33.81 -18.68 2.69
C PHE A 338 32.72 -19.74 2.96
N ILE A 339 33.10 -21.02 3.02
CA ILE A 339 32.18 -22.14 3.23
C ILE A 339 31.46 -22.09 4.59
N SER A 340 32.11 -21.61 5.66
CA SER A 340 31.45 -21.55 6.98
C SER A 340 30.67 -20.26 7.25
N VAL A 341 31.06 -19.12 6.68
CA VAL A 341 30.44 -17.81 6.96
C VAL A 341 29.27 -17.49 6.03
N VAL A 342 29.17 -18.10 4.84
CA VAL A 342 28.05 -17.85 3.90
C VAL A 342 26.68 -18.24 4.47
N THR A 343 26.60 -19.35 5.22
CA THR A 343 25.36 -19.84 5.84
C THR A 343 24.83 -18.92 6.95
N PRO A 344 25.66 -18.48 7.92
CA PRO A 344 25.33 -17.37 8.82
C PRO A 344 24.96 -16.05 8.11
N CYS A 345 25.56 -15.72 6.96
CA CYS A 345 25.17 -14.53 6.19
C CYS A 345 23.73 -14.64 5.64
N VAL A 346 23.31 -15.80 5.13
CA VAL A 346 21.90 -16.02 4.76
C VAL A 346 20.99 -15.87 5.97
N ALA A 347 21.31 -16.53 7.09
CA ALA A 347 20.51 -16.47 8.31
C ALA A 347 20.37 -15.04 8.87
N GLN A 348 21.36 -14.16 8.65
CA GLN A 348 21.30 -12.74 9.04
C GLN A 348 20.38 -11.89 8.14
N ILE A 349 20.15 -12.28 6.89
CA ILE A 349 19.27 -11.55 5.93
C ILE A 349 17.93 -12.27 5.69
N SER A 350 17.49 -13.09 6.65
CA SER A 350 16.32 -13.97 6.52
C SER A 350 15.46 -13.92 7.76
N ASP A 351 14.14 -13.87 7.59
CA ASP A 351 13.20 -14.15 8.69
C ASP A 351 13.37 -15.59 9.19
N ILE A 352 13.22 -15.79 10.49
CA ILE A 352 13.50 -17.06 11.18
C ILE A 352 12.71 -18.24 10.60
N SER A 353 11.50 -17.99 10.09
CA SER A 353 10.65 -18.97 9.41
C SER A 353 11.10 -19.33 7.98
N GLU A 354 11.93 -18.50 7.34
CA GLU A 354 12.37 -18.66 5.94
C GLU A 354 13.84 -19.12 5.79
N ILE A 355 14.62 -19.18 6.88
CA ILE A 355 16.05 -19.57 6.82
C ILE A 355 16.25 -20.91 6.08
N GLY A 356 15.38 -21.90 6.31
CA GLY A 356 15.47 -23.21 5.65
C GLY A 356 15.24 -23.16 4.14
N SER A 357 14.19 -22.47 3.66
CA SER A 357 13.89 -22.34 2.24
C SER A 357 14.91 -21.45 1.51
N ARG A 358 15.37 -20.37 2.16
CA ARG A 358 16.42 -19.48 1.65
C ARG A 358 17.78 -20.17 1.54
N LEU A 359 18.18 -20.98 2.53
CA LEU A 359 19.38 -21.81 2.42
C LEU A 359 19.25 -22.86 1.30
N GLY A 360 18.10 -23.53 1.20
CA GLY A 360 17.82 -24.46 0.09
C GLY A 360 17.99 -23.79 -1.28
N ALA A 361 17.35 -22.62 -1.47
CA ALA A 361 17.47 -21.85 -2.70
C ALA A 361 18.92 -21.43 -3.01
N LEU A 362 19.70 -20.98 -2.02
CA LEU A 362 21.10 -20.62 -2.23
C LEU A 362 21.93 -21.83 -2.68
N TYR A 363 21.82 -22.96 -1.97
CA TYR A 363 22.57 -24.16 -2.31
C TYR A 363 22.17 -24.73 -3.68
N THR A 364 20.90 -24.63 -4.07
CA THR A 364 20.44 -24.93 -5.43
C THR A 364 21.11 -24.02 -6.46
N LEU A 365 21.13 -22.70 -6.24
CA LEU A 365 21.74 -21.74 -7.18
C LEU A 365 23.25 -21.96 -7.36
N ILE A 366 24.00 -22.17 -6.27
CA ILE A 366 25.47 -22.36 -6.36
C ILE A 366 25.89 -23.77 -6.79
N SER A 367 24.96 -24.73 -6.89
CA SER A 367 25.25 -26.08 -7.43
C SER A 367 25.68 -26.05 -8.91
N VAL A 368 25.03 -25.20 -9.72
CA VAL A 368 25.29 -25.04 -11.16
C VAL A 368 26.73 -24.58 -11.46
N PRO A 369 27.24 -23.48 -10.87
CA PRO A 369 28.62 -23.06 -11.12
C PRO A 369 29.64 -24.04 -10.51
N SER A 370 29.32 -24.70 -9.40
CA SER A 370 30.17 -25.74 -8.80
C SER A 370 30.35 -26.95 -9.72
N LEU A 371 29.30 -27.32 -10.47
CA LEU A 371 29.34 -28.41 -11.46
C LEU A 371 30.14 -28.02 -12.72
N VAL A 372 30.03 -26.77 -13.18
CA VAL A 372 30.53 -26.34 -14.50
C VAL A 372 31.94 -25.73 -14.44
N GLY A 373 32.35 -25.14 -13.31
CA GLY A 373 33.64 -24.45 -13.15
C GLY A 373 34.88 -25.33 -13.40
N GLY A 374 34.91 -26.53 -12.80
CA GLY A 374 35.99 -27.50 -13.00
C GLY A 374 36.19 -27.89 -14.47
N PRO A 375 35.14 -28.39 -15.16
CA PRO A 375 35.21 -28.70 -16.60
C PRO A 375 35.64 -27.53 -17.50
N ILE A 376 35.19 -26.29 -17.21
CA ILE A 376 35.66 -25.10 -17.94
C ILE A 376 37.16 -24.89 -17.74
N ALA A 377 37.64 -24.99 -16.51
CA ALA A 377 39.06 -24.83 -16.19
C ALA A 377 39.92 -25.89 -16.91
N GLY A 378 39.50 -27.17 -16.91
CA GLY A 378 40.16 -28.23 -17.66
C GLY A 378 40.23 -27.99 -19.17
N ALA A 379 39.13 -27.52 -19.78
CA ALA A 379 39.10 -27.15 -21.20
C ALA A 379 40.07 -26.01 -21.53
N LEU A 380 40.24 -25.04 -20.62
CA LEU A 380 41.21 -23.94 -20.77
C LEU A 380 42.67 -24.42 -20.71
N ILE A 381 43.01 -25.39 -19.84
CA ILE A 381 44.34 -26.04 -19.84
C ILE A 381 44.60 -26.69 -21.21
N GLN A 382 43.64 -27.47 -21.71
CA GLN A 382 43.79 -28.22 -22.95
C GLN A 382 43.97 -27.29 -24.17
N TYR A 383 43.17 -26.21 -24.24
CA TYR A 383 43.24 -25.22 -25.31
C TYR A 383 44.60 -24.49 -25.36
N GLN A 384 45.23 -24.22 -24.20
CA GLN A 384 46.55 -23.58 -24.12
C GLN A 384 47.71 -24.56 -23.88
N ARG A 385 47.61 -25.80 -24.37
CA ARG A 385 48.70 -26.82 -24.35
C ARG A 385 49.35 -27.00 -22.96
N GLY A 386 48.55 -27.09 -21.90
CA GLY A 386 49.07 -27.30 -20.54
C GLY A 386 49.44 -26.02 -19.78
N SER A 387 49.20 -24.82 -20.32
CA SER A 387 49.48 -23.59 -19.57
C SER A 387 48.42 -23.29 -18.51
N TYR A 388 48.68 -23.71 -17.27
CA TYR A 388 47.84 -23.46 -16.09
C TYR A 388 47.48 -21.97 -15.87
N THR A 389 48.26 -21.04 -16.41
CA THR A 389 47.93 -19.60 -16.45
C THR A 389 46.60 -19.29 -17.13
N ALA A 390 46.14 -20.15 -18.06
CA ALA A 390 44.88 -20.00 -18.77
C ALA A 390 43.68 -20.04 -17.82
N MET A 391 43.66 -20.96 -16.84
CA MET A 391 42.54 -21.10 -15.89
C MET A 391 42.29 -19.85 -15.06
N ILE A 392 43.33 -19.04 -14.84
CA ILE A 392 43.32 -17.86 -13.97
C ILE A 392 43.18 -16.55 -14.79
N GLY A 393 43.52 -16.58 -16.08
CA GLY A 393 43.69 -15.37 -16.90
C GLY A 393 43.25 -15.47 -18.37
N ALA A 394 42.22 -16.26 -18.70
CA ALA A 394 41.78 -16.51 -20.09
C ALA A 394 41.06 -15.34 -20.83
N GLN A 395 41.61 -14.12 -20.79
CA GLN A 395 41.55 -13.17 -21.92
C GLN A 395 42.82 -12.30 -21.97
N VAL A 396 43.92 -12.86 -22.49
CA VAL A 396 45.14 -12.10 -22.80
C VAL A 396 45.64 -12.43 -24.21
N LYS A 397 44.96 -11.87 -25.23
CA LYS A 397 45.58 -11.64 -26.55
C LYS A 397 45.00 -10.46 -27.35
N SER A 398 44.54 -9.43 -26.65
CA SER A 398 44.35 -8.07 -27.17
C SER A 398 44.96 -7.05 -26.19
N ARG A 399 45.20 -5.82 -26.64
CA ARG A 399 45.82 -4.75 -25.83
C ARG A 399 44.77 -4.07 -24.95
N ASP A 400 44.37 -4.72 -23.85
CA ASP A 400 43.42 -4.13 -22.88
C ASP A 400 43.53 -4.81 -21.49
N LEU A 401 44.53 -4.45 -20.69
CA LEU A 401 44.86 -5.16 -19.43
C LEU A 401 43.85 -4.92 -18.28
N CYS A 402 42.89 -4.00 -18.45
CA CYS A 402 41.96 -3.59 -17.39
C CYS A 402 40.68 -4.42 -17.25
N LYS A 403 40.37 -5.34 -18.17
CA LYS A 403 39.00 -5.91 -18.27
C LYS A 403 38.79 -7.29 -17.61
N SER A 404 39.84 -8.06 -17.37
CA SER A 404 39.71 -9.39 -16.75
C SER A 404 39.65 -9.36 -15.21
N VAL A 405 40.20 -8.32 -14.58
CA VAL A 405 40.08 -8.09 -13.12
C VAL A 405 38.61 -7.88 -12.72
N ALA A 406 37.83 -7.27 -13.63
CA ALA A 406 36.45 -6.87 -13.42
C ALA A 406 35.46 -8.01 -13.08
N ILE A 407 35.78 -9.30 -13.25
CA ILE A 407 34.85 -10.40 -12.90
C ILE A 407 34.96 -10.78 -11.41
N MET A 408 36.18 -10.82 -10.86
CA MET A 408 36.36 -10.93 -9.41
C MET A 408 36.02 -9.61 -8.71
N ASP A 409 36.40 -8.46 -9.28
CA ASP A 409 35.95 -7.17 -8.74
C ASP A 409 34.43 -7.02 -8.82
N ALA A 410 33.73 -7.38 -9.90
CA ALA A 410 32.26 -7.25 -9.94
C ALA A 410 31.55 -8.16 -8.93
N SER A 411 32.05 -9.38 -8.69
CA SER A 411 31.47 -10.27 -7.67
C SER A 411 31.81 -9.82 -6.25
N VAL A 412 33.01 -9.28 -6.01
CA VAL A 412 33.38 -8.65 -4.74
C VAL A 412 32.63 -7.33 -4.53
N ILE A 413 32.37 -6.54 -5.56
CA ILE A 413 31.54 -5.33 -5.54
C ILE A 413 30.08 -5.69 -5.29
N LEU A 414 29.53 -6.73 -5.92
CA LEU A 414 28.15 -7.20 -5.65
C LEU A 414 27.98 -7.65 -4.20
N ILE A 415 28.91 -8.43 -3.66
CA ILE A 415 28.87 -8.82 -2.24
C ILE A 415 29.27 -7.66 -1.33
N SER A 416 30.01 -6.64 -1.81
CA SER A 416 30.25 -5.37 -1.09
C SER A 416 29.14 -4.33 -1.26
N LEU A 417 28.13 -4.60 -2.10
CA LEU A 417 26.87 -3.85 -2.15
C LEU A 417 25.89 -4.45 -1.14
N VAL A 418 25.76 -5.78 -1.08
CA VAL A 418 25.12 -6.46 0.08
C VAL A 418 25.86 -6.11 1.36
N GLY A 419 27.18 -6.16 1.31
CA GLY A 419 28.09 -5.81 2.38
C GLY A 419 28.21 -4.33 2.64
N GLY A 420 27.74 -3.44 1.76
CA GLY A 420 27.59 -2.01 2.05
C GLY A 420 26.24 -1.70 2.69
N ALA A 421 25.20 -2.44 2.30
CA ALA A 421 23.91 -2.45 2.96
C ALA A 421 23.93 -3.16 4.34
N ALA A 422 24.84 -4.12 4.53
CA ALA A 422 24.98 -4.91 5.76
C ALA A 422 26.21 -4.52 6.62
N SER A 423 27.25 -3.92 6.03
CA SER A 423 28.23 -3.09 6.75
C SER A 423 27.81 -1.62 6.69
N LEU A 424 26.75 -1.38 7.46
CA LEU A 424 26.77 -0.22 8.33
C LEU A 424 28.11 -0.16 9.13
N PRO A 425 28.45 0.99 9.74
CA PRO A 425 29.64 1.13 10.58
C PRO A 425 29.73 0.07 11.70
N PRO A 426 30.82 0.02 12.51
CA PRO A 426 30.69 -0.54 13.86
C PRO A 426 29.43 0.01 14.54
N ILE A 427 28.72 -0.85 15.27
CA ILE A 427 27.50 -0.47 16.00
C ILE A 427 27.86 0.73 16.93
N HIS A 428 27.51 2.00 16.70
CA HIS A 428 26.40 2.59 15.94
C HIS A 428 25.21 1.66 15.88
N THR A 429 24.65 1.47 17.08
CA THR A 429 23.21 1.24 17.28
C THR A 429 22.49 1.93 16.15
N THR A 430 21.75 1.17 15.33
CA THR A 430 21.12 1.72 14.14
C THR A 430 20.42 3.00 14.57
N ALA A 431 20.80 4.12 13.96
CA ALA A 431 20.03 5.36 14.06
C ALA A 431 18.75 5.22 13.21
N MET A 432 18.05 4.08 13.39
CA MET A 432 16.61 3.89 13.47
C MET A 432 16.08 5.24 13.97
N ASN A 433 15.60 6.12 13.07
CA ASN A 433 15.79 7.58 13.18
C ASN A 433 15.58 8.08 14.62
N ILE A 434 16.69 8.21 15.39
CA ILE A 434 16.60 8.38 16.84
C ILE A 434 16.17 9.82 17.07
N GLN A 435 14.88 10.00 17.28
CA GLN A 435 14.31 11.28 17.62
C GLN A 435 14.78 11.60 19.04
N ASN A 436 15.77 12.48 19.12
CA ASN A 436 16.25 13.05 20.35
C ASN A 436 15.26 14.18 20.72
N PRO A 437 14.45 14.03 21.80
CA PRO A 437 13.41 15.01 22.11
C PRO A 437 14.01 16.32 22.60
N THR A 438 14.01 17.33 21.72
CA THR A 438 14.50 18.68 21.98
C THR A 438 13.43 19.60 22.60
N THR A 439 13.86 20.78 23.07
CA THR A 439 12.98 21.91 23.43
C THR A 439 12.46 22.67 22.21
N ASP A 440 13.28 22.69 21.15
CA ASP A 440 13.00 23.35 19.88
C ASP A 440 12.96 22.32 18.76
N ARG A 441 11.86 22.33 18.02
CA ARG A 441 11.43 21.32 17.07
C ARG A 441 11.15 22.01 15.74
N ASP A 442 11.57 21.41 14.63
CA ASP A 442 11.30 21.95 13.31
C ASP A 442 9.94 21.49 12.74
N TYR A 443 9.66 21.88 11.49
CA TYR A 443 8.61 21.31 10.67
C TYR A 443 8.86 19.83 10.43
N VAL A 444 7.85 19.00 10.69
CA VAL A 444 7.85 17.58 10.28
C VAL A 444 7.41 17.52 8.80
N PRO A 445 8.04 16.69 7.95
CA PRO A 445 7.64 16.53 6.55
C PRO A 445 6.14 16.24 6.38
N ILE A 446 5.53 16.73 5.30
CA ILE A 446 4.09 16.54 5.02
C ILE A 446 3.74 15.05 4.99
N ALA A 447 4.62 14.21 4.39
CA ALA A 447 4.48 12.76 4.36
C ALA A 447 4.39 12.10 5.74
N ASP A 448 5.05 12.63 6.78
CA ASP A 448 5.19 12.00 8.10
C ASP A 448 3.92 12.10 8.99
N HIS A 449 2.75 12.28 8.38
CA HIS A 449 1.46 12.46 9.04
C HIS A 449 0.45 11.34 8.73
N GLY A 450 -0.31 10.92 9.75
CA GLY A 450 -1.53 10.12 9.59
C GLY A 450 -2.79 10.97 9.80
N LEU A 451 -3.90 10.58 9.15
CA LEU A 451 -5.19 11.26 9.24
C LEU A 451 -6.18 10.49 10.12
N ILE A 452 -6.84 11.16 11.05
CA ILE A 452 -7.96 10.62 11.86
C ILE A 452 -9.18 11.55 11.74
N GLY A 453 -10.40 11.04 11.89
CA GLY A 453 -11.60 11.89 11.82
C GLY A 453 -12.91 11.14 12.04
N ASN A 454 -14.02 11.89 12.09
CA ASN A 454 -15.35 11.38 12.47
C ASN A 454 -16.49 11.73 11.47
N LEU A 455 -16.15 12.15 10.26
CA LEU A 455 -17.08 12.65 9.22
C LEU A 455 -17.70 14.03 9.50
N ARG A 456 -17.21 14.75 10.51
CA ARG A 456 -17.49 16.18 10.75
C ARG A 456 -16.23 17.03 10.57
N THR A 457 -15.12 16.52 11.10
CA THR A 457 -13.78 17.06 10.94
C THR A 457 -12.75 15.92 10.93
N ALA A 458 -11.51 16.26 10.61
CA ALA A 458 -10.34 15.40 10.68
C ALA A 458 -9.13 16.14 11.28
N ALA A 459 -8.15 15.39 11.78
CA ALA A 459 -6.90 15.90 12.33
C ALA A 459 -5.68 15.15 11.75
N LEU A 460 -4.58 15.87 11.54
CA LEU A 460 -3.28 15.30 11.18
C LEU A 460 -2.43 15.03 12.44
N VAL A 461 -1.90 13.81 12.54
CA VAL A 461 -1.01 13.35 13.62
C VAL A 461 0.35 13.02 13.03
N SER A 462 1.42 13.62 13.55
CA SER A 462 2.81 13.43 13.09
C SER A 462 3.51 12.20 13.70
N LEU A 463 4.62 11.76 13.09
CA LEU A 463 5.46 10.67 13.60
C LEU A 463 6.04 10.89 15.02
N ASP A 464 6.13 12.13 15.53
CA ASP A 464 6.57 12.40 16.92
C ASP A 464 5.40 12.49 17.92
N GLY A 465 4.16 12.20 17.48
CA GLY A 465 2.96 12.21 18.33
C GLY A 465 2.33 13.58 18.55
N SER A 466 2.71 14.60 17.78
CA SER A 466 2.03 15.90 17.73
C SER A 466 0.77 15.82 16.86
N ILE A 467 -0.29 16.49 17.26
CA ILE A 467 -1.41 16.82 16.38
C ILE A 467 -1.14 18.22 15.84
N GLU A 468 -1.03 18.32 14.51
CA GLU A 468 -0.48 19.50 13.82
C GLU A 468 -1.52 20.31 13.05
N SER A 469 -2.57 19.67 12.54
CA SER A 469 -3.68 20.36 11.89
C SER A 469 -4.98 19.83 12.47
N TYR A 470 -5.84 20.72 12.98
CA TYR A 470 -7.18 20.37 13.47
C TYR A 470 -8.11 21.58 13.48
N CYS A 471 -9.26 21.43 12.81
CA CYS A 471 -10.36 22.39 12.79
C CYS A 471 -11.56 21.81 13.54
N VAL A 472 -12.35 22.63 14.24
CA VAL A 472 -13.46 22.13 15.08
C VAL A 472 -14.56 23.20 15.17
N PRO A 473 -15.86 22.85 15.10
CA PRO A 473 -16.45 21.50 14.97
C PRO A 473 -16.29 20.82 13.61
N ASN A 474 -16.11 21.59 12.53
CA ASN A 474 -16.15 21.07 11.14
C ASN A 474 -14.84 21.34 10.37
N PHE A 475 -14.73 20.79 9.15
CA PHE A 475 -13.58 21.01 8.25
C PHE A 475 -13.31 22.49 7.94
N ASP A 476 -14.35 23.25 7.58
CA ASP A 476 -14.26 24.67 7.21
C ASP A 476 -14.16 25.62 8.42
N SER A 477 -14.30 25.09 9.64
CA SER A 477 -14.21 25.88 10.87
C SER A 477 -12.79 26.43 11.08
N PRO A 478 -12.61 27.50 11.89
CA PRO A 478 -11.28 28.00 12.20
C PRO A 478 -10.41 26.96 12.89
N SER A 479 -9.12 26.91 12.54
CA SER A 479 -8.21 25.93 13.13
C SER A 479 -7.93 26.25 14.60
N ILE A 480 -7.83 25.21 15.43
CA ILE A 480 -7.30 25.28 16.80
C ILE A 480 -5.87 24.73 16.91
N PHE A 481 -5.45 23.90 15.94
CA PHE A 481 -4.06 23.50 15.73
C PHE A 481 -3.72 23.69 14.24
N ALA A 482 -2.58 24.31 13.97
CA ALA A 482 -2.02 24.60 12.66
C ALA A 482 -0.47 24.58 12.66
N ARG A 483 0.14 23.77 13.55
CA ARG A 483 1.60 23.60 13.69
C ARG A 483 2.31 23.31 12.36
N ILE A 484 1.65 22.58 11.46
CA ILE A 484 2.20 22.24 10.14
C ILE A 484 2.44 23.48 9.27
N LEU A 485 1.68 24.56 9.50
CA LEU A 485 1.86 25.87 8.86
C LEU A 485 2.69 26.84 9.71
N ASP A 486 2.77 26.65 11.02
CA ASP A 486 3.65 27.44 11.87
C ASP A 486 4.09 26.67 13.12
N LYS A 487 5.35 26.22 13.12
CA LYS A 487 5.91 25.35 14.16
C LYS A 487 5.90 25.93 15.59
N ASN A 488 5.72 27.25 15.72
CA ASN A 488 5.77 28.01 16.97
C ASN A 488 4.42 28.61 17.37
N LYS A 489 3.71 29.29 16.46
CA LYS A 489 2.45 29.99 16.72
C LYS A 489 1.22 29.14 16.44
N GLY A 490 1.32 28.12 15.58
CA GLY A 490 0.18 27.36 15.06
C GLY A 490 -0.55 26.50 16.09
N GLY A 491 0.08 26.21 17.23
CA GLY A 491 -0.51 25.41 18.31
C GLY A 491 -0.62 23.91 18.02
N HIS A 492 -0.62 23.11 19.09
CA HIS A 492 -0.49 21.65 19.01
C HIS A 492 -1.08 20.92 20.22
N PHE A 493 -1.29 19.62 20.06
CA PHE A 493 -1.42 18.66 21.16
C PHE A 493 -0.41 17.54 20.94
N SER A 494 0.67 17.47 21.73
CA SER A 494 1.71 16.44 21.61
C SER A 494 1.76 15.49 22.79
N ILE A 495 2.11 14.24 22.51
CA ILE A 495 2.39 13.17 23.47
C ILE A 495 3.66 12.48 22.97
N THR A 496 4.79 12.77 23.59
CA THR A 496 6.12 12.42 23.05
C THR A 496 7.07 12.01 24.20
N PRO A 497 7.91 10.97 24.04
CA PRO A 497 8.91 10.62 25.06
C PRO A 497 9.91 11.75 25.33
N THR A 498 10.46 11.79 26.56
CA THR A 498 11.58 12.68 26.93
C THR A 498 12.95 11.98 26.94
N VAL A 499 12.98 10.70 26.54
CA VAL A 499 14.20 9.95 26.21
C VAL A 499 14.29 9.72 24.69
N PRO A 500 15.50 9.57 24.10
CA PRO A 500 15.63 9.32 22.66
C PRO A 500 14.84 8.08 22.22
N PHE A 501 14.05 8.19 21.15
CA PHE A 501 13.05 7.18 20.80
C PHE A 501 12.97 6.90 19.31
N ASN A 502 12.21 5.85 18.98
CA ASN A 502 11.90 5.43 17.62
C ASN A 502 10.40 5.26 17.41
N THR A 503 9.87 5.76 16.29
CA THR A 503 8.44 5.62 15.98
C THR A 503 8.17 4.45 15.04
N LYS A 504 7.13 3.67 15.33
CA LYS A 504 6.33 2.97 14.30
C LYS A 504 4.90 3.51 14.33
N HIS A 505 4.38 3.85 13.16
CA HIS A 505 3.10 4.54 13.00
C HIS A 505 2.24 3.74 12.03
N ASN A 506 1.09 3.23 12.50
CA ASN A 506 0.22 2.34 11.74
C ASN A 506 -1.25 2.60 12.08
N TYR A 507 -2.15 2.42 11.11
CA TYR A 507 -3.57 2.26 11.44
C TYR A 507 -3.80 0.90 12.11
N LEU A 508 -4.88 0.77 12.89
CA LEU A 508 -5.44 -0.55 13.20
C LEU A 508 -6.07 -1.14 11.92
N PRO A 509 -6.03 -2.48 11.71
CA PRO A 509 -6.49 -3.10 10.47
C PRO A 509 -7.91 -2.68 10.06
N SER A 510 -8.08 -2.36 8.77
CA SER A 510 -9.37 -1.96 8.19
C SER A 510 -10.03 -0.75 8.87
N SER A 511 -9.25 0.20 9.39
CA SER A 511 -9.76 1.34 10.16
C SER A 511 -9.10 2.69 9.84
N ASN A 512 -9.71 3.78 10.34
CA ASN A 512 -9.11 5.11 10.53
C ASN A 512 -8.81 5.38 12.03
N VAL A 513 -8.48 4.34 12.81
CA VAL A 513 -7.93 4.47 14.18
C VAL A 513 -6.42 4.32 14.09
N LEU A 514 -5.68 5.31 14.60
CA LEU A 514 -4.25 5.47 14.34
C LEU A 514 -3.44 5.10 15.58
N GLN A 515 -2.28 4.47 15.40
CA GLN A 515 -1.46 3.89 16.46
C GLN A 515 0.02 4.28 16.27
N THR A 516 0.56 5.02 17.23
CA THR A 516 1.93 5.54 17.25
C THR A 516 2.69 4.89 18.40
N LYS A 517 3.62 3.98 18.07
CA LYS A 517 4.43 3.24 19.04
C LYS A 517 5.80 3.86 19.14
N PHE A 518 6.17 4.33 20.33
CA PHE A 518 7.52 4.80 20.61
C PHE A 518 8.33 3.69 21.28
N LEU A 519 9.49 3.40 20.69
CA LEU A 519 10.40 2.32 21.05
C LEU A 519 11.67 2.89 21.69
N ASN A 520 12.04 2.39 22.86
CA ASN A 520 13.31 2.65 23.53
C ASN A 520 13.80 1.36 24.20
N GLU A 521 15.07 1.29 24.60
CA GLU A 521 15.59 0.14 25.36
C GLU A 521 14.84 -0.05 26.68
N LYS A 522 14.54 1.05 27.38
CA LYS A 522 13.82 1.08 28.67
C LYS A 522 12.35 0.64 28.58
N GLY A 523 11.77 0.56 27.37
CA GLY A 523 10.38 0.14 27.21
C GLY A 523 9.74 0.50 25.87
N VAL A 524 8.45 0.22 25.78
CA VAL A 524 7.61 0.54 24.62
C VAL A 524 6.31 1.18 25.11
N VAL A 525 6.01 2.37 24.58
CA VAL A 525 4.72 3.05 24.78
C VAL A 525 3.95 3.08 23.47
N CYS A 526 2.62 3.02 23.57
CA CYS A 526 1.69 3.12 22.47
C CYS A 526 0.74 4.29 22.71
N VAL A 527 0.66 5.21 21.76
CA VAL A 527 -0.42 6.21 21.66
C VAL A 527 -1.41 5.72 20.61
N THR A 528 -2.71 5.70 20.95
CA THR A 528 -3.80 5.35 20.03
C THR A 528 -4.74 6.54 19.92
N ASP A 529 -4.83 7.12 18.72
CA ASP A 529 -5.53 8.36 18.45
C ASP A 529 -6.75 8.13 17.55
N PHE A 530 -7.90 8.69 17.93
CA PHE A 530 -9.13 8.65 17.14
C PHE A 530 -10.13 9.74 17.53
N LEU A 531 -11.06 10.04 16.62
CA LEU A 531 -12.29 10.76 16.94
C LEU A 531 -13.46 9.74 16.94
N PRO A 532 -14.38 9.75 17.92
CA PRO A 532 -15.39 8.70 18.05
C PRO A 532 -16.36 8.57 16.87
N ARG A 533 -16.67 7.33 16.51
CA ARG A 533 -17.81 6.92 15.67
C ARG A 533 -18.66 5.88 16.39
N GLN A 534 -19.97 5.95 16.20
CA GLN A 534 -20.93 4.96 16.68
C GLN A 534 -21.15 3.90 15.59
N ALA A 535 -21.28 2.62 15.96
CA ALA A 535 -21.32 1.53 14.99
C ALA A 535 -22.63 1.46 14.18
N ASN A 536 -23.76 1.89 14.77
CA ASN A 536 -25.09 1.84 14.17
C ASN A 536 -25.61 3.26 13.90
N GLY A 537 -26.09 3.52 12.68
CA GLY A 537 -26.58 4.84 12.25
C GLY A 537 -27.89 5.31 12.90
N GLU A 538 -28.63 4.42 13.57
CA GLU A 538 -29.93 4.71 14.19
C GLU A 538 -29.83 5.23 15.64
N SER A 539 -28.61 5.53 16.13
CA SER A 539 -28.39 5.90 17.52
C SER A 539 -28.94 7.29 17.86
N THR A 540 -29.88 7.37 18.81
CA THR A 540 -30.44 8.63 19.32
C THR A 540 -29.51 9.37 20.31
N ARG A 541 -28.19 9.13 20.22
CA ARG A 541 -27.14 9.81 21.01
C ARG A 541 -26.38 10.79 20.12
N PRO A 542 -26.09 12.02 20.60
CA PRO A 542 -25.39 13.03 19.81
C PRO A 542 -24.00 12.55 19.37
N MET A 543 -23.50 13.12 18.28
CA MET A 543 -22.09 12.99 17.91
C MET A 543 -21.22 13.71 18.94
N LEU A 544 -20.13 13.07 19.34
CA LEU A 544 -19.18 13.61 20.30
C LEU A 544 -18.02 14.27 19.54
N PHE A 545 -17.90 15.59 19.64
CA PHE A 545 -16.78 16.37 19.08
C PHE A 545 -15.52 16.22 19.94
N TRP A 546 -15.08 14.98 20.11
CA TRP A 546 -14.02 14.57 21.03
C TRP A 546 -12.84 14.04 20.23
N LEU A 547 -11.65 14.47 20.62
CA LEU A 547 -10.36 13.96 20.17
C LEU A 547 -9.78 13.13 21.31
N ILE A 548 -9.76 11.80 21.14
CA ILE A 548 -9.33 10.84 22.15
C ILE A 548 -7.91 10.37 21.85
N ARG A 549 -7.04 10.48 22.85
CA ARG A 549 -5.62 10.07 22.79
C ARG A 549 -5.30 9.12 23.93
N ARG A 550 -5.18 7.83 23.63
CA ARG A 550 -4.93 6.76 24.62
C ARG A 550 -3.46 6.39 24.67
N VAL A 551 -2.81 6.62 25.80
CA VAL A 551 -1.40 6.34 26.07
C VAL A 551 -1.28 5.11 26.95
N GLU A 552 -0.55 4.08 26.52
CA GLU A 552 -0.44 2.78 27.21
C GLU A 552 1.01 2.26 27.13
N VAL A 553 1.61 1.88 28.26
CA VAL A 553 2.96 1.28 28.25
C VAL A 553 2.86 -0.23 28.14
N ILE A 554 3.31 -0.72 26.98
CA ILE A 554 3.27 -2.13 26.55
C ILE A 554 4.44 -2.92 27.15
N ARG A 555 5.56 -2.26 27.46
CA ARG A 555 6.73 -2.88 28.12
C ARG A 555 7.54 -1.86 28.90
N GLY A 556 8.06 -2.22 30.08
CA GLY A 556 9.09 -1.48 30.80
C GLY A 556 8.60 -0.15 31.38
N THR A 557 9.33 0.94 31.16
CA THR A 557 9.03 2.27 31.73
C THR A 557 9.53 3.40 30.84
N LEU A 558 8.67 4.39 30.55
CA LEU A 558 9.06 5.59 29.81
C LEU A 558 8.59 6.88 30.48
N PRO A 559 9.45 7.92 30.52
CA PRO A 559 9.03 9.29 30.77
C PRO A 559 8.52 9.95 29.48
N LEU A 560 7.37 10.61 29.60
CA LEU A 560 6.58 11.19 28.52
C LEU A 560 6.24 12.63 28.85
N ARG A 561 6.36 13.51 27.86
CA ARG A 561 5.88 14.89 27.90
C ARG A 561 4.58 14.97 27.13
N VAL A 562 3.56 15.52 27.78
CA VAL A 562 2.27 15.83 27.18
C VAL A 562 2.12 17.35 27.20
N GLU A 563 1.89 17.98 26.04
CA GLU A 563 1.63 19.41 25.92
C GLU A 563 0.32 19.61 25.15
N CYS A 564 -0.58 20.46 25.66
CA CYS A 564 -1.77 20.90 24.92
C CYS A 564 -1.79 22.43 24.88
N ALA A 565 -1.65 22.95 23.67
CA ALA A 565 -1.40 24.36 23.39
C ALA A 565 -2.28 24.81 22.20
N PRO A 566 -3.60 24.99 22.41
CA PRO A 566 -4.49 25.48 21.35
C PRO A 566 -4.09 26.90 20.91
N ALA A 567 -4.31 27.21 19.65
CA ALA A 567 -4.08 28.51 19.05
C ALA A 567 -5.32 28.90 18.21
N PHE A 568 -6.29 29.51 18.88
CA PHE A 568 -7.63 29.71 18.34
C PHE A 568 -7.67 30.61 17.10
N ASN A 569 -8.62 30.32 16.22
CA ASN A 569 -8.94 31.12 15.04
C ASN A 569 -7.72 31.36 14.12
N TYR A 570 -7.00 30.27 13.80
CA TYR A 570 -5.74 30.32 13.06
C TYR A 570 -4.63 31.10 13.79
N ALA A 571 -4.51 30.89 15.11
CA ALA A 571 -3.60 31.63 15.99
C ALA A 571 -3.79 33.16 15.99
N ARG A 572 -5.04 33.63 15.87
CA ARG A 572 -5.40 35.07 15.89
C ARG A 572 -6.05 35.52 17.20
N ASP A 573 -6.77 34.62 17.86
CA ASP A 573 -7.52 34.95 19.07
C ASP A 573 -6.75 34.52 20.34
N PRO A 574 -6.59 35.41 21.34
CA PRO A 574 -6.13 35.00 22.67
C PRO A 574 -7.13 34.08 23.36
N HIS A 575 -6.68 33.41 24.43
CA HIS A 575 -7.54 32.55 25.24
C HIS A 575 -7.15 32.55 26.71
N ASN A 576 -8.15 32.39 27.58
CA ASN A 576 -7.94 32.15 29.01
C ASN A 576 -7.87 30.64 29.28
N THR A 577 -6.98 30.22 30.18
CA THR A 577 -6.73 28.81 30.52
C THR A 577 -6.88 28.62 32.02
N GLN A 578 -7.85 27.81 32.43
CA GLN A 578 -8.17 27.57 33.84
C GLN A 578 -8.04 26.09 34.18
N ILE A 579 -7.35 25.77 35.27
CA ILE A 579 -7.23 24.41 35.80
C ILE A 579 -8.21 24.28 36.98
N VAL A 580 -9.31 23.56 36.75
CA VAL A 580 -10.46 23.45 37.67
C VAL A 580 -10.77 21.99 37.98
N ASP A 581 -11.51 21.70 39.05
CA ASP A 581 -11.82 20.33 39.43
C ASP A 581 -12.72 19.63 38.38
N ASP A 582 -12.47 18.34 38.13
CA ASP A 582 -13.17 17.59 37.08
C ASP A 582 -14.52 17.05 37.58
N ASP A 583 -15.59 17.74 37.18
CA ASP A 583 -16.98 17.34 37.45
C ASP A 583 -17.43 16.06 36.72
N SER A 584 -16.66 15.49 35.78
CA SER A 584 -17.09 14.36 34.95
C SER A 584 -16.77 12.97 35.50
N ILE A 585 -15.87 12.82 36.48
CA ILE A 585 -15.50 11.50 37.02
C ILE A 585 -16.47 10.98 38.10
N PRO A 586 -16.57 9.66 38.31
CA PRO A 586 -17.26 9.07 39.47
C PRO A 586 -16.55 9.40 40.79
N LEU A 587 -17.30 9.56 41.89
CA LEU A 587 -16.76 9.93 43.21
C LEU A 587 -15.81 8.91 43.85
N HIS A 588 -15.72 7.68 43.32
CA HIS A 588 -14.74 6.67 43.75
C HIS A 588 -13.41 6.75 42.97
N TYR A 589 -13.32 7.56 41.91
CA TYR A 589 -12.03 7.92 41.31
C TYR A 589 -11.35 9.01 42.17
N PRO A 590 -10.02 9.08 42.20
CA PRO A 590 -9.31 10.18 42.87
C PRO A 590 -9.75 11.54 42.32
N LYS A 591 -9.91 12.54 43.19
CA LYS A 591 -10.25 13.91 42.76
C LYS A 591 -9.19 14.44 41.80
N GLN A 592 -9.55 14.61 40.53
CA GLN A 592 -8.68 15.11 39.48
C GLN A 592 -9.09 16.50 38.99
N LYS A 593 -8.25 17.13 38.17
CA LYS A 593 -8.51 18.43 37.55
C LYS A 593 -8.60 18.33 36.03
N LYS A 594 -9.53 19.08 35.46
CA LYS A 594 -9.67 19.36 34.03
C LYS A 594 -9.05 20.72 33.70
N VAL A 595 -8.75 20.94 32.42
CA VAL A 595 -8.34 22.24 31.91
C VAL A 595 -9.45 22.77 31.01
N VAL A 596 -9.81 24.04 31.16
CA VAL A 596 -10.74 24.75 30.27
C VAL A 596 -9.96 25.84 29.53
N PHE A 597 -10.07 25.86 28.21
CA PHE A 597 -9.53 26.89 27.33
C PHE A 597 -10.70 27.67 26.72
N ALA A 598 -10.87 28.94 27.08
CA ALA A 598 -11.94 29.79 26.56
C ALA A 598 -11.34 30.87 25.66
N SER A 599 -11.67 30.83 24.37
CA SER A 599 -11.22 31.84 23.40
C SER A 599 -11.81 33.22 23.69
N GLN A 600 -11.07 34.26 23.31
CA GLN A 600 -11.44 35.66 23.42
C GLN A 600 -11.28 36.29 22.04
N PRO A 601 -12.37 36.38 21.23
CA PRO A 601 -12.29 36.90 19.86
C PRO A 601 -11.64 38.29 19.79
N ALA A 602 -10.46 38.38 19.16
CA ALA A 602 -9.70 39.63 19.02
C ALA A 602 -10.33 40.57 17.97
N VAL A 603 -11.13 39.99 17.08
CA VAL A 603 -11.96 40.68 16.09
C VAL A 603 -13.39 40.17 16.26
N ALA A 604 -14.38 41.04 16.04
CA ALA A 604 -15.76 40.56 15.92
C ALA A 604 -15.82 39.48 14.82
N ALA A 605 -16.35 38.30 15.15
CA ALA A 605 -16.42 37.19 14.21
C ALA A 605 -17.24 37.58 12.96
N SER A 606 -16.95 36.91 11.84
CA SER A 606 -17.64 37.14 10.56
C SER A 606 -19.16 36.95 10.66
N ASP A 607 -19.60 36.08 11.58
CA ASP A 607 -20.94 36.11 12.18
C ASP A 607 -20.88 36.71 13.60
N PRO A 608 -21.49 37.88 13.85
CA PRO A 608 -21.56 38.49 15.18
C PRO A 608 -22.30 37.67 16.25
N ASN A 609 -23.01 36.60 15.88
CA ASN A 609 -23.78 35.75 16.79
C ASN A 609 -23.02 34.49 17.25
N SER A 610 -21.86 34.20 16.66
CA SER A 610 -21.08 33.00 16.96
C SER A 610 -20.40 33.11 18.34
N PRO A 611 -20.70 32.22 19.30
CA PRO A 611 -20.15 32.29 20.65
C PRO A 611 -18.65 31.94 20.70
N PRO A 612 -17.90 32.42 21.72
CA PRO A 612 -16.49 32.07 21.88
C PRO A 612 -16.31 30.57 22.09
N LEU A 613 -15.57 29.94 21.17
CA LEU A 613 -15.24 28.52 21.26
C LEU A 613 -14.51 28.23 22.58
N THR A 614 -15.08 27.32 23.36
CA THR A 614 -14.51 26.83 24.62
C THR A 614 -14.21 25.34 24.49
N LEU A 615 -13.01 24.94 24.86
CA LEU A 615 -12.56 23.55 24.88
C LEU A 615 -12.34 23.10 26.32
N ASP A 616 -12.59 21.83 26.63
CA ASP A 616 -12.06 21.21 27.85
C ASP A 616 -11.16 20.00 27.53
N LEU A 617 -10.06 19.89 28.29
CA LEU A 617 -9.13 18.77 28.28
C LEU A 617 -9.27 18.01 29.59
N ARG A 618 -9.58 16.72 29.46
CA ARG A 618 -9.79 15.78 30.56
C ARG A 618 -8.95 14.53 30.35
N PHE A 619 -8.87 13.67 31.36
CA PHE A 619 -8.20 12.38 31.25
C PHE A 619 -8.91 11.31 32.10
N VAL A 620 -8.56 10.04 31.85
CA VAL A 620 -8.81 8.93 32.77
C VAL A 620 -7.51 8.16 32.92
N SER A 621 -7.05 8.01 34.16
CA SER A 621 -5.93 7.14 34.53
C SER A 621 -6.43 5.74 34.88
N GLU A 622 -5.72 4.72 34.43
CA GLU A 622 -6.09 3.33 34.59
C GLU A 622 -4.87 2.45 34.89
N SER A 623 -5.11 1.31 35.54
CA SER A 623 -4.23 0.14 35.48
C SER A 623 -4.88 -0.97 34.67
N LEU A 624 -4.04 -1.80 34.06
CA LEU A 624 -4.38 -3.01 33.31
C LEU A 624 -3.82 -4.27 33.99
N LEU A 625 -3.11 -4.13 35.12
CA LEU A 625 -2.48 -5.22 35.88
C LEU A 625 -2.80 -5.08 37.37
N ASP A 626 -3.26 -6.16 38.01
CA ASP A 626 -3.79 -6.12 39.39
C ASP A 626 -2.79 -5.64 40.46
N ASN A 627 -1.49 -5.76 40.18
CA ASN A 627 -0.40 -5.36 41.08
C ASN A 627 0.22 -3.98 40.74
N VAL A 628 -0.37 -3.22 39.82
CA VAL A 628 0.13 -1.91 39.38
C VAL A 628 -0.91 -0.83 39.71
N ALA A 629 -0.48 0.25 40.37
CA ALA A 629 -1.34 1.39 40.68
C ALA A 629 -1.64 2.22 39.41
N ALA A 630 -2.81 2.85 39.34
CA ALA A 630 -3.14 3.79 38.27
C ALA A 630 -2.21 5.03 38.33
N PRO A 631 -1.79 5.59 37.17
CA PRO A 631 -0.83 6.68 37.13
C PRO A 631 -1.42 8.02 37.60
N GLU A 632 -0.68 8.76 38.43
CA GLU A 632 -1.03 10.13 38.80
C GLU A 632 -0.71 11.11 37.65
N VAL A 633 -1.61 12.07 37.39
CA VAL A 633 -1.48 13.05 36.30
C VAL A 633 -1.61 14.46 36.87
N SER A 634 -0.47 15.16 36.97
CA SER A 634 -0.40 16.54 37.47
C SER A 634 -0.35 17.53 36.30
N LEU A 635 -1.49 18.14 35.96
CA LEU A 635 -1.59 19.16 34.91
C LEU A 635 -1.10 20.52 35.44
N LYS A 636 -0.22 21.18 34.70
CA LYS A 636 0.39 22.48 35.02
C LYS A 636 0.27 23.41 33.83
N THR A 637 0.18 24.72 34.06
CA THR A 637 0.27 25.70 32.98
C THR A 637 1.66 25.72 32.34
N LEU A 638 1.72 26.10 31.07
CA LEU A 638 2.93 26.26 30.27
C LEU A 638 2.84 27.59 29.52
N ASP A 639 3.80 28.47 29.74
CA ASP A 639 3.90 29.72 28.99
C ASP A 639 4.64 29.48 27.67
N LEU A 640 4.00 29.85 26.56
CA LEU A 640 4.56 29.82 25.20
C LEU A 640 4.47 31.20 24.51
N SER A 641 4.24 32.28 25.27
CA SER A 641 4.21 33.66 24.76
C SER A 641 5.50 34.04 24.03
N ALA A 642 6.66 33.56 24.51
CA ALA A 642 7.96 33.70 23.86
C ALA A 642 8.06 32.99 22.48
N LYS A 643 7.14 32.06 22.18
CA LYS A 643 6.98 31.43 20.85
C LYS A 643 5.79 32.01 20.06
N GLY A 644 5.14 33.05 20.59
CA GLY A 644 4.04 33.77 19.94
C GLY A 644 2.63 33.21 20.22
N HIS A 645 2.45 32.33 21.21
CA HIS A 645 1.10 31.94 21.65
C HIS A 645 0.38 33.11 22.34
N LEU A 646 -0.92 33.25 22.04
CA LEU A 646 -1.79 34.30 22.57
C LEU A 646 -2.55 33.90 23.85
N GLY A 647 -2.24 32.75 24.43
CA GLY A 647 -2.85 32.26 25.66
C GLY A 647 -2.05 31.10 26.25
N MET A 648 -2.23 30.82 27.54
CA MET A 648 -1.44 29.81 28.26
C MET A 648 -1.73 28.41 27.73
N ALA A 649 -0.69 27.62 27.48
CA ALA A 649 -0.79 26.20 27.25
C ALA A 649 -0.86 25.44 28.58
N VAL A 650 -1.00 24.11 28.52
CA VAL A 650 -0.76 23.22 29.66
C VAL A 650 0.16 22.08 29.29
N GLN A 651 0.87 21.56 30.29
CA GLN A 651 1.72 20.40 30.18
C GLN A 651 1.55 19.44 31.35
N THR A 652 1.97 18.19 31.15
CA THR A 652 2.31 17.27 32.23
C THR A 652 3.49 16.38 31.82
N GLN A 653 4.21 15.89 32.82
CA GLN A 653 5.36 15.00 32.69
C GLN A 653 5.00 13.70 33.42
N LEU A 654 4.87 12.61 32.67
CA LEU A 654 4.38 11.33 33.17
C LEU A 654 5.48 10.28 33.04
N THR A 655 5.83 9.58 34.11
CA THR A 655 6.63 8.35 34.02
C THR A 655 5.67 7.18 34.14
N LEU A 656 5.35 6.56 33.01
CA LEU A 656 4.41 5.43 32.96
C LEU A 656 5.18 4.11 32.96
N VAL A 657 4.71 3.14 33.76
CA VAL A 657 5.23 1.77 33.82
C VAL A 657 4.31 0.78 33.09
N GLU A 658 4.83 -0.40 32.76
CA GLU A 658 4.10 -1.50 32.12
C GLU A 658 2.73 -1.76 32.76
N GLY A 659 1.68 -1.80 31.93
CA GLY A 659 0.30 -1.96 32.38
C GLY A 659 -0.40 -0.67 32.85
N GLN A 660 0.28 0.48 32.92
CA GLN A 660 -0.40 1.77 33.14
C GLN A 660 -0.93 2.36 31.83
N ARG A 661 -2.11 2.99 31.93
CA ARG A 661 -2.78 3.66 30.81
C ARG A 661 -3.34 5.02 31.23
N VAL A 662 -3.23 6.02 30.36
CA VAL A 662 -3.88 7.33 30.48
C VAL A 662 -4.60 7.63 29.17
N THR A 663 -5.91 7.80 29.21
CA THR A 663 -6.69 8.24 28.04
C THR A 663 -7.06 9.72 28.20
N PHE A 664 -6.44 10.59 27.39
CA PHE A 664 -6.80 12.01 27.31
C PHE A 664 -7.98 12.22 26.36
N VAL A 665 -8.80 13.22 26.66
CA VAL A 665 -9.93 13.65 25.82
C VAL A 665 -9.90 15.19 25.73
N LEU A 666 -9.68 15.72 24.53
CA LEU A 666 -9.90 17.13 24.21
C LEU A 666 -11.24 17.26 23.48
N ARG A 667 -12.12 18.14 23.92
CA ARG A 667 -13.47 18.28 23.35
C ARG A 667 -13.99 19.71 23.43
N ILE A 668 -15.02 20.02 22.64
CA ILE A 668 -15.81 21.25 22.84
C ILE A 668 -16.53 21.15 24.19
N ALA A 669 -16.51 22.23 24.97
CA ALA A 669 -17.24 22.32 26.23
C ALA A 669 -18.75 22.52 25.97
N PRO A 670 -19.65 21.84 26.71
CA PRO A 670 -21.10 22.01 26.53
C PRO A 670 -21.56 23.42 26.94
N GLU A 671 -22.42 24.04 26.13
CA GLU A 671 -22.96 25.39 26.39
C GLU A 671 -23.71 25.48 27.74
N ASN A 672 -24.41 24.39 28.11
CA ASN A 672 -25.18 24.30 29.35
C ASN A 672 -24.38 23.69 30.53
N ALA A 673 -23.06 23.86 30.56
CA ALA A 673 -22.20 23.39 31.66
C ALA A 673 -22.21 24.29 32.92
N ALA A 674 -23.20 25.17 33.07
CA ALA A 674 -23.34 26.06 34.22
C ALA A 674 -23.76 25.29 35.50
N ASP A 675 -23.01 25.49 36.59
CA ASP A 675 -23.36 25.27 38.00
C ASP A 675 -23.97 23.90 38.42
N GLY A 676 -23.86 22.87 37.59
CA GLY A 676 -24.21 21.48 37.88
C GLY A 676 -23.23 20.78 38.85
N GLY A 677 -22.92 21.41 39.99
CA GLY A 677 -21.85 21.03 40.93
C GLY A 677 -21.95 19.60 41.45
N SER A 678 -21.13 18.70 40.89
CA SER A 678 -21.25 17.24 41.07
C SER A 678 -20.95 16.74 42.48
N GLY A 679 -20.30 17.54 43.33
CA GLY A 679 -20.02 17.20 44.73
C GLY A 679 -21.27 16.81 45.53
N LYS A 680 -22.44 17.38 45.19
CA LYS A 680 -23.71 17.10 45.88
C LYS A 680 -24.31 15.72 45.57
N TYR A 681 -23.87 15.02 44.53
CA TYR A 681 -24.46 13.73 44.16
C TYR A 681 -24.07 12.58 45.10
N GLY A 682 -22.92 12.67 45.78
CA GLY A 682 -22.54 11.72 46.84
C GLY A 682 -23.40 11.91 48.07
N GLU A 683 -23.43 13.15 48.57
CA GLU A 683 -24.26 13.59 49.71
C GLU A 683 -25.75 13.24 49.49
N GLN A 684 -26.27 13.42 48.28
CA GLN A 684 -27.63 13.02 47.91
C GLN A 684 -27.83 11.49 47.90
N ALA A 685 -26.87 10.71 47.40
CA ALA A 685 -27.00 9.24 47.39
C ALA A 685 -27.02 8.67 48.82
N GLU A 686 -26.18 9.19 49.70
CA GLU A 686 -26.17 8.83 51.13
C GLU A 686 -27.45 9.30 51.84
N ALA A 687 -27.87 10.55 51.65
CA ALA A 687 -29.09 11.10 52.25
C ALA A 687 -30.38 10.40 51.77
N LEU A 688 -30.37 9.78 50.59
CA LEU A 688 -31.48 8.99 50.06
C LEU A 688 -31.35 7.47 50.36
N GLY A 689 -30.24 7.02 50.96
CA GLY A 689 -30.00 5.61 51.28
C GLY A 689 -29.91 4.68 50.05
N VAL A 690 -29.60 5.21 48.87
CA VAL A 690 -29.59 4.45 47.61
C VAL A 690 -28.17 3.96 47.30
N ASN A 691 -28.04 2.68 46.90
CA ASN A 691 -26.78 2.14 46.39
C ASN A 691 -26.18 3.07 45.31
N PHE A 692 -24.94 3.51 45.53
CA PHE A 692 -24.30 4.57 44.74
C PHE A 692 -24.18 4.25 43.25
N GLU A 693 -23.94 2.99 42.88
CA GLU A 693 -23.85 2.58 41.46
C GLU A 693 -25.21 2.70 40.78
N LYS A 694 -26.29 2.24 41.42
CA LYS A 694 -27.67 2.43 40.93
C LYS A 694 -28.05 3.91 40.86
N PHE A 695 -27.63 4.72 41.83
CA PHE A 695 -27.85 6.17 41.82
C PHE A 695 -27.11 6.83 40.64
N MET A 696 -25.83 6.53 40.43
CA MET A 696 -25.03 7.04 39.31
C MET A 696 -25.53 6.55 37.95
N ALA A 697 -26.02 5.32 37.84
CA ALA A 697 -26.69 4.80 36.64
C ALA A 697 -28.04 5.51 36.36
N GLY A 698 -28.66 6.10 37.39
CA GLY A 698 -29.77 7.05 37.26
C GLY A 698 -29.30 8.46 36.85
N ALA A 699 -28.31 9.01 37.53
CA ALA A 699 -27.77 10.36 37.28
C ALA A 699 -27.16 10.51 35.87
N ASN A 700 -26.56 9.45 35.32
CA ASN A 700 -26.11 9.41 33.92
C ASN A 700 -27.26 9.54 32.89
N LYS A 701 -28.52 9.32 33.28
CA LYS A 701 -29.71 9.60 32.44
C LYS A 701 -30.22 11.04 32.57
N LEU A 702 -29.78 11.76 33.62
CA LEU A 702 -30.15 13.16 33.89
C LEU A 702 -29.11 14.15 33.36
N ARG A 703 -27.89 13.70 33.04
CA ARG A 703 -26.88 14.53 32.37
C ARG A 703 -27.20 14.76 30.89
N PRO A 704 -26.78 15.90 30.31
CA PRO A 704 -26.79 16.11 28.86
C PRO A 704 -26.07 14.96 28.14
N LYS A 705 -26.63 14.44 27.04
CA LYS A 705 -26.11 13.25 26.33
C LYS A 705 -24.71 13.45 25.73
N ASP A 706 -24.34 14.70 25.51
CA ASP A 706 -23.07 15.24 25.05
C ASP A 706 -22.04 15.45 26.19
N ASN A 707 -22.50 15.43 27.45
CA ASN A 707 -21.67 15.53 28.66
C ASN A 707 -21.86 14.35 29.64
N PRO A 708 -21.67 13.09 29.20
CA PRO A 708 -21.75 11.91 30.08
C PRO A 708 -20.64 11.91 31.15
N VAL A 709 -20.80 11.09 32.19
CA VAL A 709 -19.71 10.75 33.12
C VAL A 709 -18.57 10.07 32.34
N LEU A 710 -17.33 10.51 32.56
CA LEU A 710 -16.15 9.98 31.90
C LEU A 710 -15.65 8.75 32.67
N THR A 711 -15.82 7.55 32.10
CA THR A 711 -15.38 6.27 32.70
C THR A 711 -14.54 5.45 31.73
N LYS A 712 -13.77 4.49 32.27
CA LYS A 712 -13.07 3.46 31.50
C LYS A 712 -13.98 2.77 30.48
N GLU A 713 -15.15 2.34 30.92
CA GLU A 713 -16.10 1.59 30.10
C GLU A 713 -16.64 2.46 28.97
N LEU A 714 -16.91 3.76 29.20
CA LEU A 714 -17.29 4.67 28.13
C LEU A 714 -16.19 4.76 27.07
N LEU A 715 -14.94 4.95 27.48
CA LEU A 715 -13.80 5.14 26.58
C LEU A 715 -13.46 3.86 25.79
N ASP A 716 -13.50 2.69 26.43
CA ASP A 716 -13.35 1.40 25.76
C ASP A 716 -14.53 1.12 24.80
N ASN A 717 -15.78 1.46 25.16
CA ASN A 717 -16.91 1.36 24.24
C ASN A 717 -16.78 2.29 23.03
N LEU A 718 -16.33 3.53 23.21
CA LEU A 718 -16.10 4.47 22.10
C LEU A 718 -14.97 4.01 21.16
N PHE A 719 -13.90 3.42 21.71
CA PHE A 719 -12.84 2.79 20.91
C PHE A 719 -13.37 1.62 20.09
N VAL A 720 -14.07 0.67 20.73
CA VAL A 720 -14.64 -0.52 20.06
C VAL A 720 -15.69 -0.12 19.02
N SER A 721 -16.59 0.83 19.32
CA SER A 721 -17.60 1.28 18.35
C SER A 721 -16.97 1.98 17.15
N THR A 722 -15.89 2.74 17.36
CA THR A 722 -15.18 3.43 16.27
C THR A 722 -14.48 2.43 15.36
N ASN A 723 -13.73 1.48 15.93
CA ASN A 723 -13.06 0.46 15.13
C ASN A 723 -14.08 -0.45 14.40
N SER A 724 -15.19 -0.79 15.06
CA SER A 724 -16.28 -1.58 14.47
C SER A 724 -17.00 -0.84 13.33
N TYR A 725 -17.24 0.47 13.46
CA TYR A 725 -17.81 1.30 12.39
C TYR A 725 -16.95 1.23 11.12
N TRP A 726 -15.65 1.49 11.23
CA TRP A 726 -14.75 1.47 10.07
C TRP A 726 -14.63 0.07 9.45
N ASN A 727 -14.45 -0.95 10.28
CA ASN A 727 -14.37 -2.34 9.83
C ASN A 727 -15.65 -2.80 9.12
N SER A 728 -16.83 -2.40 9.62
CA SER A 728 -18.12 -2.74 9.02
C SER A 728 -18.38 -1.96 7.74
N TRP A 729 -17.87 -0.72 7.64
CA TRP A 729 -17.94 0.07 6.41
C TRP A 729 -17.08 -0.53 5.30
N ILE A 730 -15.76 -0.70 5.51
CA ILE A 730 -14.85 -1.17 4.44
C ILE A 730 -15.15 -2.60 3.97
N LYS A 731 -15.81 -3.43 4.81
CA LYS A 731 -16.33 -4.75 4.42
C LYS A 731 -17.41 -4.71 3.34
N LYS A 732 -18.04 -3.56 3.06
CA LYS A 732 -18.94 -3.38 1.91
C LYS A 732 -18.20 -3.31 0.56
N SER A 733 -16.87 -3.15 0.56
CA SER A 733 -16.04 -3.05 -0.65
C SER A 733 -16.17 -4.31 -1.54
N THR A 734 -16.55 -4.09 -2.79
CA THR A 734 -16.65 -5.16 -3.81
C THR A 734 -15.31 -5.49 -4.49
N TYR A 735 -14.23 -4.76 -4.18
CA TYR A 735 -12.96 -4.87 -4.89
C TYR A 735 -12.15 -6.11 -4.53
N GLN A 736 -11.74 -6.86 -5.56
CA GLN A 736 -10.88 -8.05 -5.47
C GLN A 736 -9.67 -7.99 -6.44
N GLY A 737 -9.29 -6.79 -6.88
CA GLY A 737 -8.11 -6.60 -7.73
C GLY A 737 -6.79 -6.66 -6.95
N SER A 738 -5.66 -6.67 -7.67
CA SER A 738 -4.34 -6.98 -7.12
C SER A 738 -3.91 -6.03 -5.99
N TRP A 739 -4.16 -4.72 -6.13
CA TRP A 739 -3.69 -3.69 -5.21
C TRP A 739 -4.71 -3.38 -4.10
N LYS A 740 -5.24 -4.44 -3.48
CA LYS A 740 -6.36 -4.38 -2.53
C LYS A 740 -6.13 -3.43 -1.35
N GLU A 741 -4.95 -3.49 -0.73
CA GLU A 741 -4.63 -2.66 0.44
C GLU A 741 -4.55 -1.17 0.09
N ALA A 742 -3.91 -0.81 -1.03
CA ALA A 742 -3.83 0.58 -1.50
C ALA A 742 -5.22 1.16 -1.84
N VAL A 743 -6.07 0.36 -2.50
CA VAL A 743 -7.47 0.74 -2.80
C VAL A 743 -8.31 0.87 -1.52
N HIS A 744 -8.17 -0.06 -0.56
CA HIS A 744 -8.91 -0.02 0.70
C HIS A 744 -8.48 1.13 1.61
N ARG A 745 -7.18 1.42 1.70
CA ARG A 745 -6.65 2.57 2.43
C ARG A 745 -7.13 3.88 1.80
N SER A 746 -7.11 3.97 0.46
CA SER A 746 -7.63 5.12 -0.29
C SER A 746 -9.13 5.31 -0.08
N ALA A 747 -9.93 4.24 -0.10
CA ALA A 747 -11.37 4.32 0.17
C ALA A 747 -11.66 4.82 1.59
N LEU A 748 -10.92 4.33 2.60
CA LEU A 748 -11.03 4.79 3.98
C LEU A 748 -10.57 6.26 4.15
N ALA A 749 -9.59 6.71 3.36
CA ALA A 749 -9.16 8.11 3.33
C ALA A 749 -10.20 9.02 2.69
N LEU A 750 -10.72 8.68 1.50
CA LEU A 750 -11.82 9.41 0.85
C LEU A 750 -13.05 9.51 1.75
N LYS A 751 -13.40 8.43 2.44
CA LYS A 751 -14.52 8.42 3.37
C LYS A 751 -14.33 9.43 4.52
N LEU A 752 -13.11 9.72 4.97
CA LEU A 752 -12.86 10.77 5.97
C LEU A 752 -13.12 12.18 5.44
N LEU A 753 -13.06 12.41 4.12
CA LEU A 753 -13.28 13.73 3.51
C LEU A 753 -14.76 14.05 3.27
N ILE A 754 -15.67 13.12 3.59
CA ILE A 754 -17.11 13.32 3.43
C ILE A 754 -17.68 13.95 4.71
N TYR A 755 -18.25 15.14 4.57
CA TYR A 755 -19.02 15.81 5.62
C TYR A 755 -20.43 15.21 5.69
N GLU A 756 -20.62 14.29 6.63
CA GLU A 756 -21.83 13.47 6.81
C GLU A 756 -23.16 14.24 6.87
N PRO A 757 -23.28 15.45 7.45
CA PRO A 757 -24.57 16.17 7.54
C PRO A 757 -25.20 16.59 6.22
N THR A 758 -24.38 16.87 5.21
CA THR A 758 -24.85 17.35 3.90
C THR A 758 -24.50 16.38 2.78
N GLY A 759 -23.51 15.51 2.97
CA GLY A 759 -22.92 14.70 1.90
C GLY A 759 -21.85 15.41 1.09
N ALA A 760 -21.53 16.69 1.39
CA ALA A 760 -20.43 17.41 0.76
C ALA A 760 -19.09 16.69 0.97
N VAL A 761 -18.22 16.72 -0.04
CA VAL A 761 -16.87 16.14 0.03
C VAL A 761 -15.84 17.27 -0.07
N VAL A 762 -14.89 17.37 0.85
CA VAL A 762 -13.79 18.35 0.76
C VAL A 762 -12.65 17.82 -0.11
N ALA A 763 -11.96 18.69 -0.85
CA ALA A 763 -10.80 18.28 -1.65
C ALA A 763 -9.64 17.79 -0.76
N SER A 764 -9.43 18.45 0.38
CA SER A 764 -8.45 18.07 1.42
C SER A 764 -8.89 18.57 2.81
N PRO A 765 -8.44 17.95 3.92
CA PRO A 765 -8.69 18.48 5.26
C PRO A 765 -7.67 19.58 5.66
N THR A 766 -6.68 19.89 4.81
CA THR A 766 -5.70 20.96 5.02
C THR A 766 -5.94 22.21 4.16
N PHE A 767 -5.21 23.25 4.51
CA PHE A 767 -5.12 24.51 3.83
C PHE A 767 -3.66 24.98 3.83
N SER A 768 -3.25 25.70 2.79
CA SER A 768 -1.94 26.37 2.68
C SER A 768 -0.69 25.50 2.82
N LEU A 769 -0.80 24.20 2.58
CA LEU A 769 0.40 23.41 2.30
C LEU A 769 0.91 23.76 0.88
N PRO A 770 2.23 23.83 0.69
CA PRO A 770 2.83 24.42 -0.52
C PRO A 770 3.05 23.41 -1.65
N GLU A 771 2.65 23.76 -2.87
CA GLU A 771 3.03 23.07 -4.12
C GLU A 771 4.55 23.16 -4.41
N TYR A 772 5.27 24.06 -3.72
CA TYR A 772 6.73 24.14 -3.75
C TYR A 772 7.28 24.82 -2.49
N ILE A 773 8.36 24.30 -1.88
CA ILE A 773 8.90 24.84 -0.62
C ILE A 773 9.47 26.25 -0.81
N GLY A 774 8.92 27.22 -0.07
CA GLY A 774 9.19 28.65 -0.25
C GLY A 774 8.34 29.33 -1.33
N GLY A 775 7.52 28.56 -2.05
CA GLY A 775 6.63 29.00 -3.11
C GLY A 775 5.38 29.74 -2.65
N THR A 776 4.65 30.28 -3.63
CA THR A 776 3.44 31.10 -3.40
C THR A 776 2.12 30.38 -3.72
N ARG A 777 2.20 29.16 -4.26
CA ARG A 777 1.08 28.26 -4.59
C ARG A 777 0.69 27.44 -3.35
N ASN A 778 -0.12 28.07 -2.47
CA ASN A 778 -0.51 27.55 -1.15
C ASN A 778 -2.00 27.89 -0.92
N TRP A 779 -2.92 26.92 -0.96
CA TRP A 779 -4.37 27.18 -1.06
C TRP A 779 -5.22 26.45 -0.01
N ASP A 780 -6.41 26.98 0.31
CA ASP A 780 -7.40 26.32 1.18
C ASP A 780 -8.28 25.35 0.38
N TYR A 781 -8.22 24.06 0.74
CA TYR A 781 -8.87 22.95 0.04
C TYR A 781 -10.01 22.32 0.84
N ARG A 782 -10.42 22.94 1.97
CA ARG A 782 -11.49 22.47 2.87
C ARG A 782 -12.90 22.79 2.36
N ALA A 783 -13.02 23.13 1.07
CA ALA A 783 -14.26 23.41 0.35
C ALA A 783 -14.64 22.24 -0.55
N SER A 784 -15.92 22.15 -0.92
CA SER A 784 -16.44 21.11 -1.80
C SER A 784 -16.45 21.59 -3.26
N TRP A 785 -15.41 21.20 -4.00
CA TRP A 785 -15.31 21.39 -5.45
C TRP A 785 -16.25 20.41 -6.16
N ILE A 786 -16.97 20.89 -7.20
CA ILE A 786 -17.84 20.03 -8.02
C ILE A 786 -17.04 18.87 -8.61
N ARG A 787 -15.91 19.20 -9.26
CA ARG A 787 -14.95 18.28 -9.87
C ARG A 787 -14.54 17.12 -8.97
N ASP A 788 -13.76 17.44 -7.94
CA ASP A 788 -13.06 16.48 -7.08
C ASP A 788 -14.08 15.55 -6.39
N SER A 789 -15.24 16.09 -6.02
CA SER A 789 -16.35 15.37 -5.41
C SER A 789 -17.10 14.48 -6.42
N SER A 790 -17.32 14.94 -7.65
CA SER A 790 -17.93 14.16 -8.73
C SER A 790 -17.07 12.96 -9.13
N PHE A 791 -15.74 13.14 -9.24
CA PHE A 791 -14.81 12.01 -9.41
C PHE A 791 -14.79 11.10 -8.17
N THR A 792 -14.85 11.65 -6.95
CA THR A 792 -14.97 10.86 -5.70
C THR A 792 -16.19 9.94 -5.73
N LEU A 793 -17.32 10.43 -6.25
CA LEU A 793 -18.54 9.63 -6.39
C LEU A 793 -18.33 8.40 -7.27
N TYR A 794 -17.64 8.56 -8.41
CA TYR A 794 -17.31 7.46 -9.31
C TYR A 794 -16.51 6.36 -8.61
N ALA A 795 -15.45 6.73 -7.86
CA ALA A 795 -14.65 5.76 -7.12
C ALA A 795 -15.47 5.03 -6.03
N LEU A 796 -16.28 5.75 -5.26
CA LEU A 796 -17.14 5.16 -4.22
C LEU A 796 -18.16 4.18 -4.81
N ILE A 797 -18.87 4.59 -5.87
CA ILE A 797 -19.83 3.74 -6.58
C ILE A 797 -19.15 2.48 -7.15
N ARG A 798 -17.94 2.61 -7.72
CA ARG A 798 -17.16 1.48 -8.28
C ARG A 798 -16.78 0.44 -7.23
N LEU A 799 -16.60 0.86 -5.98
CA LEU A 799 -16.31 -0.02 -4.84
C LEU A 799 -17.57 -0.55 -4.13
N GLY A 800 -18.77 -0.11 -4.55
CA GLY A 800 -20.05 -0.52 -3.95
C GLY A 800 -20.61 0.42 -2.87
N PHE A 801 -19.95 1.55 -2.60
CA PHE A 801 -20.40 2.54 -1.62
C PHE A 801 -21.46 3.48 -2.24
N THR A 802 -22.73 3.11 -2.07
CA THR A 802 -23.87 3.85 -2.64
C THR A 802 -24.57 4.79 -1.64
N GLU A 803 -24.41 4.60 -0.33
CA GLU A 803 -25.01 5.45 0.70
C GLU A 803 -24.43 6.88 0.62
N GLU A 804 -23.11 6.98 0.65
CA GLU A 804 -22.34 8.20 0.42
C GLU A 804 -22.69 8.85 -0.92
N ALA A 805 -22.85 8.02 -1.96
CA ALA A 805 -23.09 8.49 -3.30
C ALA A 805 -24.43 9.21 -3.44
N ASN A 806 -25.50 8.66 -2.84
CA ASN A 806 -26.81 9.31 -2.85
C ASN A 806 -26.80 10.62 -2.04
N ALA A 807 -26.06 10.70 -0.93
CA ALA A 807 -25.98 11.91 -0.10
C ALA A 807 -25.36 13.10 -0.85
N TYR A 808 -24.22 12.92 -1.51
CA TYR A 808 -23.60 13.99 -2.32
C TYR A 808 -24.48 14.37 -3.53
N MET A 809 -25.19 13.42 -4.14
CA MET A 809 -26.16 13.74 -5.20
C MET A 809 -27.29 14.64 -4.70
N GLU A 810 -27.77 14.45 -3.47
CA GLU A 810 -28.81 15.31 -2.88
C GLU A 810 -28.27 16.72 -2.57
N PHE A 811 -27.02 16.86 -2.07
CA PHE A 811 -26.29 18.14 -1.96
C PHE A 811 -26.22 18.90 -3.28
N ILE A 812 -25.81 18.21 -4.35
CA ILE A 812 -25.68 18.75 -5.70
C ILE A 812 -27.03 19.18 -6.29
N PHE A 813 -28.08 18.37 -6.14
CA PHE A 813 -29.40 18.77 -6.63
C PHE A 813 -29.99 19.96 -5.86
N GLU A 814 -29.56 20.20 -4.62
CA GLU A 814 -29.87 21.44 -3.92
C GLU A 814 -29.13 22.65 -4.51
N ARG A 815 -27.84 22.52 -4.86
CA ARG A 815 -27.08 23.58 -5.56
C ARG A 815 -27.67 23.89 -6.94
N LEU A 816 -28.12 22.88 -7.68
CA LEU A 816 -28.81 23.05 -8.98
C LEU A 816 -30.13 23.82 -8.88
N ARG A 817 -30.90 23.64 -7.80
CA ARG A 817 -32.09 24.47 -7.50
C ARG A 817 -31.74 25.91 -7.14
N ASN A 818 -30.53 26.15 -6.63
CA ASN A 818 -30.04 27.42 -6.13
C ASN A 818 -28.85 27.95 -6.96
N LYS A 819 -28.93 27.76 -8.28
CA LYS A 819 -28.01 28.29 -9.29
C LYS A 819 -27.99 29.82 -9.31
N ASN A 820 -27.02 30.42 -10.01
CA ASN A 820 -26.90 31.86 -10.13
C ASN A 820 -28.00 32.46 -11.05
N PRO A 821 -28.28 33.77 -11.00
CA PRO A 821 -29.36 34.39 -11.78
C PRO A 821 -29.18 34.32 -13.30
N ASP A 822 -27.97 34.09 -13.78
CA ASP A 822 -27.60 33.84 -15.18
C ASP A 822 -27.71 32.36 -15.59
N GLY A 823 -28.06 31.48 -14.63
CA GLY A 823 -28.11 30.02 -14.80
C GLY A 823 -26.82 29.29 -14.43
N SER A 824 -25.72 30.01 -14.13
CA SER A 824 -24.42 29.40 -13.84
C SER A 824 -24.36 28.70 -12.49
N LEU A 825 -23.44 27.73 -12.36
CA LEU A 825 -22.98 27.17 -11.09
C LEU A 825 -21.65 27.79 -10.68
N GLN A 826 -21.39 27.79 -9.37
CA GLN A 826 -20.08 28.06 -8.80
C GLN A 826 -19.23 26.78 -8.81
N ILE A 827 -17.91 26.91 -9.01
CA ILE A 827 -16.99 25.77 -9.17
C ILE A 827 -16.85 24.92 -7.88
N MET A 828 -17.07 25.57 -6.73
CA MET A 828 -16.96 24.98 -5.39
C MET A 828 -17.93 25.70 -4.42
N TYR A 829 -18.22 25.05 -3.29
CA TYR A 829 -19.08 25.57 -2.23
C TYR A 829 -18.47 25.28 -0.86
N THR A 830 -18.93 25.96 0.20
CA THR A 830 -18.68 25.50 1.58
C THR A 830 -19.31 24.11 1.80
N ILE A 831 -18.92 23.39 2.85
CA ILE A 831 -19.54 22.09 3.19
C ILE A 831 -21.03 22.20 3.52
N HIS A 832 -21.51 23.42 3.80
CA HIS A 832 -22.92 23.78 4.02
C HIS A 832 -23.63 24.27 2.74
N GLY A 833 -22.97 24.20 1.58
CA GLY A 833 -23.52 24.63 0.30
C GLY A 833 -23.50 26.16 0.09
N GLY A 834 -22.81 26.90 0.95
CA GLY A 834 -22.65 28.34 0.86
C GLY A 834 -21.76 28.77 -0.31
N LYS A 835 -22.02 29.97 -0.84
CA LYS A 835 -21.32 30.57 -1.98
C LYS A 835 -20.17 31.50 -1.59
N ASP A 836 -20.17 32.00 -0.36
CA ASP A 836 -19.11 32.89 0.14
C ASP A 836 -17.89 32.07 0.59
N LEU A 837 -16.73 32.41 0.03
CA LEU A 837 -15.44 31.73 0.19
C LEU A 837 -14.28 32.75 0.10
N GLU A 838 -14.47 33.97 0.63
CA GLU A 838 -13.48 35.05 0.56
C GLU A 838 -12.06 34.59 0.97
N GLU A 839 -11.09 34.81 0.07
CA GLU A 839 -9.68 34.50 0.29
C GLU A 839 -9.02 35.58 1.15
N ILE A 840 -8.43 35.15 2.28
CA ILE A 840 -7.76 36.02 3.25
C ILE A 840 -6.32 35.53 3.44
N GLU A 841 -5.34 36.39 3.15
CA GLU A 841 -3.91 36.12 3.44
C GLU A 841 -3.62 36.30 4.94
N LEU A 842 -3.17 35.24 5.61
CA LEU A 842 -2.83 35.20 7.04
C LEU A 842 -1.36 35.59 7.26
N LEU A 843 -1.09 36.90 7.19
CA LEU A 843 0.26 37.48 7.23
C LEU A 843 1.07 37.18 8.51
N HIS A 844 0.41 36.79 9.61
CA HIS A 844 1.03 36.53 10.91
C HIS A 844 1.62 35.12 11.05
N LEU A 845 1.29 34.18 10.17
CA LEU A 845 1.84 32.83 10.13
C LEU A 845 3.06 32.75 9.21
N ASP A 846 3.99 31.84 9.51
CA ASP A 846 5.24 31.68 8.77
C ASP A 846 5.11 30.80 7.52
N GLY A 847 4.13 29.90 7.50
CA GLY A 847 3.91 28.95 6.43
C GLY A 847 4.82 27.71 6.54
N HIS A 848 4.39 26.58 5.99
CA HIS A 848 5.16 25.33 6.06
C HIS A 848 6.56 25.52 5.45
N LYS A 849 7.61 25.22 6.22
CA LYS A 849 9.02 25.51 5.86
C LYS A 849 9.27 26.97 5.39
N GLY A 850 8.42 27.93 5.77
CA GLY A 850 8.51 29.36 5.40
C GLY A 850 7.76 29.76 4.10
N SER A 851 6.96 28.86 3.51
CA SER A 851 6.27 29.09 2.24
C SER A 851 5.11 30.10 2.38
N LYS A 852 5.14 31.22 1.64
CA LYS A 852 4.21 32.34 1.83
C LYS A 852 3.55 32.80 0.52
N PRO A 853 2.30 33.33 0.57
CA PRO A 853 1.50 33.59 1.76
C PRO A 853 0.76 32.35 2.25
N VAL A 854 0.34 32.36 3.52
CA VAL A 854 -0.70 31.47 4.04
C VAL A 854 -2.06 32.08 3.73
N ARG A 855 -3.04 31.27 3.32
CA ARG A 855 -4.38 31.65 2.89
C ARG A 855 -5.45 30.79 3.56
N ILE A 856 -6.60 31.40 3.84
CA ILE A 856 -7.86 30.72 4.16
C ILE A 856 -8.95 31.20 3.21
N GLY A 857 -9.94 30.36 2.91
CA GLY A 857 -10.86 30.61 1.79
C GLY A 857 -10.16 30.46 0.43
N ASN A 858 -10.90 30.60 -0.66
CA ASN A 858 -10.39 30.26 -2.00
C ASN A 858 -10.98 31.15 -3.09
N GLY A 859 -10.19 32.12 -3.55
CA GLY A 859 -10.59 33.12 -4.54
C GLY A 859 -10.64 32.62 -5.98
N ALA A 860 -10.51 31.30 -6.21
CA ALA A 860 -10.99 30.69 -7.44
C ALA A 860 -12.53 30.54 -7.46
N ALA A 861 -13.21 30.76 -6.33
CA ALA A 861 -14.67 30.74 -6.22
C ALA A 861 -15.42 31.57 -7.30
N ASP A 862 -14.86 32.71 -7.70
CA ASP A 862 -15.42 33.62 -8.72
C ASP A 862 -15.05 33.22 -10.18
N HIS A 863 -14.36 32.10 -10.40
CA HIS A 863 -13.93 31.68 -11.74
C HIS A 863 -15.08 31.19 -12.63
N VAL A 864 -14.98 31.52 -13.92
CA VAL A 864 -15.76 30.86 -14.97
C VAL A 864 -14.95 29.69 -15.52
N GLN A 865 -15.34 28.50 -15.11
CA GLN A 865 -14.87 27.19 -15.56
C GLN A 865 -16.08 26.43 -16.11
N LEU A 866 -15.98 25.93 -17.34
CA LEU A 866 -17.08 25.27 -18.04
C LEU A 866 -16.91 23.73 -18.11
N ASP A 867 -15.76 23.23 -17.67
CA ASP A 867 -15.47 21.81 -17.45
C ASP A 867 -16.36 21.17 -16.37
N ILE A 868 -16.67 21.91 -15.30
CA ILE A 868 -17.49 21.47 -14.16
C ILE A 868 -18.83 20.84 -14.58
N TYR A 869 -19.42 21.29 -15.69
CA TYR A 869 -20.70 20.79 -16.18
C TYR A 869 -20.59 19.37 -16.74
N GLY A 870 -19.44 19.00 -17.33
CA GLY A 870 -19.17 17.66 -17.83
C GLY A 870 -18.94 16.66 -16.72
N GLU A 871 -18.13 17.05 -15.73
CA GLU A 871 -17.82 16.25 -14.54
C GLU A 871 -19.09 15.95 -13.74
N LEU A 872 -19.92 16.98 -13.55
CA LEU A 872 -21.22 16.88 -12.90
C LEU A 872 -22.19 15.98 -13.68
N MET A 873 -22.23 16.09 -15.01
CA MET A 873 -23.11 15.28 -15.85
C MET A 873 -22.67 13.80 -15.98
N ASP A 874 -21.37 13.51 -16.00
CA ASP A 874 -20.89 12.13 -15.93
C ASP A 874 -21.21 11.51 -14.55
N CYS A 875 -21.02 12.29 -13.48
CA CYS A 875 -21.45 11.94 -12.12
C CYS A 875 -22.96 11.65 -12.02
N ILE A 876 -23.83 12.50 -12.59
CA ILE A 876 -25.29 12.27 -12.67
C ILE A 876 -25.62 11.00 -13.47
N TYR A 877 -24.94 10.77 -14.60
CA TYR A 877 -25.12 9.60 -15.46
C TYR A 877 -24.72 8.28 -14.77
N LEU A 878 -23.61 8.30 -14.03
CA LEU A 878 -23.14 7.20 -13.19
C LEU A 878 -24.07 6.95 -12.00
N GLY A 879 -24.55 8.01 -11.34
CA GLY A 879 -25.55 7.94 -10.28
C GLY A 879 -26.84 7.25 -10.74
N GLN A 880 -27.36 7.61 -11.92
CA GLN A 880 -28.53 6.94 -12.52
C GLN A 880 -28.24 5.48 -12.96
N LYS A 881 -27.00 5.00 -12.97
CA LYS A 881 -26.69 3.58 -13.23
C LYS A 881 -26.65 2.72 -11.97
N PHE A 882 -26.33 3.28 -10.81
CA PHE A 882 -26.02 2.49 -9.59
C PHE A 882 -26.70 2.99 -8.30
N GLY A 883 -27.26 4.20 -8.29
CA GLY A 883 -27.95 4.81 -7.16
C GLY A 883 -29.46 5.00 -7.41
N LYS A 884 -30.06 5.95 -6.67
CA LYS A 884 -31.48 6.30 -6.74
C LYS A 884 -31.85 6.85 -8.13
N PRO A 885 -32.87 6.32 -8.83
CA PRO A 885 -33.29 6.85 -10.13
C PRO A 885 -33.77 8.30 -10.06
N LEU A 886 -33.50 9.06 -11.13
CA LEU A 886 -33.95 10.46 -11.26
C LEU A 886 -35.48 10.52 -11.30
N SER A 887 -36.06 11.44 -10.52
CA SER A 887 -37.47 11.86 -10.62
C SER A 887 -37.66 12.85 -11.78
N TYR A 888 -38.92 13.20 -12.08
CA TYR A 888 -39.23 14.21 -13.10
C TYR A 888 -38.61 15.58 -12.78
N ASP A 889 -38.79 16.09 -11.56
CA ASP A 889 -38.30 17.43 -11.18
C ASP A 889 -36.76 17.49 -11.22
N THR A 890 -36.10 16.41 -10.79
CA THR A 890 -34.65 16.28 -10.88
C THR A 890 -34.19 16.18 -12.35
N TRP A 891 -34.94 15.50 -13.23
CA TRP A 891 -34.67 15.53 -14.67
C TRP A 891 -34.85 16.93 -15.28
N VAL A 892 -35.82 17.73 -14.82
CA VAL A 892 -35.98 19.13 -15.28
C VAL A 892 -34.74 19.95 -14.95
N LEU A 893 -34.18 19.82 -13.73
CA LEU A 893 -32.91 20.48 -13.35
C LEU A 893 -31.72 20.01 -14.20
N VAL A 894 -31.62 18.71 -14.47
CA VAL A 894 -30.58 18.13 -15.34
C VAL A 894 -30.72 18.63 -16.78
N ARG A 895 -31.95 18.79 -17.27
CA ARG A 895 -32.23 19.34 -18.60
C ARG A 895 -31.85 20.82 -18.69
N GLU A 896 -32.20 21.62 -17.69
CA GLU A 896 -31.80 23.03 -17.60
C GLU A 896 -30.27 23.21 -17.55
N LEU A 897 -29.55 22.27 -16.91
CA LEU A 897 -28.08 22.27 -16.86
C LEU A 897 -27.46 22.07 -18.26
N VAL A 898 -27.97 21.10 -19.03
CA VAL A 898 -27.49 20.86 -20.40
C VAL A 898 -27.98 21.95 -21.37
N ASP A 899 -29.17 22.51 -21.15
CA ASP A 899 -29.66 23.67 -21.90
C ASP A 899 -28.77 24.92 -21.69
N TYR A 900 -28.22 25.12 -20.49
CA TYR A 900 -27.21 26.14 -20.21
C TYR A 900 -25.88 25.83 -20.91
N VAL A 901 -25.41 24.58 -20.90
CA VAL A 901 -24.21 24.16 -21.65
C VAL A 901 -24.35 24.44 -23.15
N VAL A 902 -25.48 24.05 -23.76
CA VAL A 902 -25.76 24.27 -25.19
C VAL A 902 -25.87 25.76 -25.52
N ALA A 903 -26.19 26.63 -24.56
CA ALA A 903 -26.15 28.08 -24.74
C ALA A 903 -24.72 28.69 -24.62
N ASN A 904 -23.79 28.05 -23.89
CA ASN A 904 -22.51 28.65 -23.50
C ASN A 904 -21.25 27.92 -24.00
N TYR A 905 -21.35 26.75 -24.65
CA TYR A 905 -20.16 25.95 -25.00
C TYR A 905 -19.15 26.65 -25.93
N LYS A 906 -19.59 27.68 -26.67
CA LYS A 906 -18.73 28.50 -27.55
C LYS A 906 -17.95 29.59 -26.80
N GLU A 907 -18.26 29.85 -25.54
CA GLU A 907 -17.55 30.86 -24.73
C GLU A 907 -16.17 30.38 -24.26
N PRO A 908 -15.16 31.27 -24.13
CA PRO A 908 -13.87 30.95 -23.55
C PRO A 908 -13.90 31.03 -22.01
N ASP A 909 -13.13 30.14 -21.37
CA ASP A 909 -13.13 29.91 -19.93
C ASP A 909 -11.71 29.74 -19.36
N LEU A 910 -11.61 29.44 -18.06
CA LEU A 910 -10.35 29.19 -17.38
C LEU A 910 -10.06 27.68 -17.31
N SER A 911 -8.79 27.30 -17.42
CA SER A 911 -8.36 25.90 -17.32
C SER A 911 -8.75 25.26 -15.99
N ILE A 912 -8.93 23.93 -15.99
CA ILE A 912 -9.03 23.06 -14.80
C ILE A 912 -8.01 23.44 -13.71
N TRP A 913 -6.78 23.77 -14.12
CA TRP A 913 -5.66 24.18 -13.25
C TRP A 913 -5.83 25.54 -12.57
N SER A 914 -6.93 26.26 -12.81
CA SER A 914 -7.35 27.44 -12.02
C SER A 914 -6.36 28.62 -11.99
N VAL A 915 -5.63 28.79 -13.09
CA VAL A 915 -4.78 29.94 -13.51
C VAL A 915 -5.26 31.30 -12.98
N ARG A 916 -4.40 32.05 -12.27
CA ARG A 916 -4.71 33.39 -11.70
C ARG A 916 -3.54 34.39 -11.78
N PHE A 917 -3.74 35.49 -12.50
CA PHE A 917 -2.82 36.64 -12.47
C PHE A 917 -2.98 37.47 -11.18
N LYS A 918 -1.87 37.71 -10.45
CA LYS A 918 -1.81 38.78 -9.42
C LYS A 918 -1.53 40.15 -10.05
N GLN A 919 -2.52 41.05 -10.04
CA GLN A 919 -2.25 42.47 -10.24
C GLN A 919 -1.57 43.05 -8.98
N LYS A 920 -0.50 43.83 -9.14
CA LYS A 920 0.23 44.45 -8.01
C LYS A 920 -0.67 45.44 -7.26
N GLN A 921 -1.20 45.01 -6.11
CA GLN A 921 -1.95 45.86 -5.20
C GLN A 921 -1.01 46.88 -4.54
N LYS A 922 -0.92 48.08 -5.13
CA LYS A 922 -0.26 49.22 -4.47
C LYS A 922 -0.99 49.52 -3.16
N CYS A 923 -0.23 49.66 -2.08
CA CYS A 923 -0.75 50.17 -0.81
C CYS A 923 -1.33 51.58 -1.02
N VAL A 924 -2.61 51.75 -0.72
CA VAL A 924 -3.29 53.05 -0.63
C VAL A 924 -4.18 53.00 0.61
N GLU A 925 -4.09 54.03 1.44
CA GLU A 925 -4.79 54.09 2.72
C GLU A 925 -6.28 54.38 2.54
N ALA A 926 -7.07 53.80 3.46
CA ALA A 926 -8.34 54.30 4.01
C ALA A 926 -9.47 54.86 3.09
N LYS A 927 -10.70 54.39 3.37
CA LYS A 927 -12.00 55.00 3.01
C LYS A 927 -12.35 55.12 1.51
N TYR A 928 -13.10 54.13 1.00
CA TYR A 928 -14.55 54.31 0.73
C TYR A 928 -15.25 52.96 0.44
N LYS A 929 -16.49 52.77 0.91
CA LYS A 929 -17.33 51.62 0.54
C LYS A 929 -18.18 51.93 -0.71
N ARG A 930 -17.80 51.41 -1.88
CA ARG A 930 -18.75 50.99 -2.95
C ARG A 930 -18.05 50.25 -4.10
N SER A 931 -18.72 49.21 -4.60
CA SER A 931 -18.56 48.58 -5.93
C SER A 931 -17.14 48.48 -6.53
N TYR A 932 -16.29 47.62 -5.96
CA TYR A 932 -15.21 46.99 -6.71
C TYR A 932 -15.60 45.55 -7.06
N ARG A 933 -15.91 45.31 -8.34
CA ARG A 933 -16.06 43.97 -8.91
C ARG A 933 -14.65 43.38 -9.04
N ARG A 934 -14.31 42.34 -8.26
CA ARG A 934 -12.99 41.69 -8.30
C ARG A 934 -12.81 41.02 -9.67
N GLU A 935 -12.03 41.63 -10.56
CA GLU A 935 -11.70 41.03 -11.86
C GLU A 935 -10.53 40.05 -11.72
N VAL A 936 -10.82 38.77 -11.48
CA VAL A 936 -9.82 37.69 -11.54
C VAL A 936 -9.54 37.34 -13.00
N ARG A 937 -8.62 38.08 -13.64
CA ARG A 937 -8.27 37.93 -15.06
C ARG A 937 -7.21 36.85 -15.31
N GLY A 938 -7.56 35.58 -15.16
CA GLY A 938 -6.90 34.53 -15.96
C GLY A 938 -7.14 34.77 -17.45
N LYS A 939 -6.19 34.41 -18.33
CA LYS A 939 -6.38 34.52 -19.79
C LYS A 939 -7.39 33.45 -20.23
N LYS A 940 -8.66 33.84 -20.36
CA LYS A 940 -9.73 32.97 -20.88
C LYS A 940 -9.37 32.46 -22.28
N ARG A 941 -9.60 31.17 -22.54
CA ARG A 941 -9.30 30.49 -23.82
C ARG A 941 -10.31 29.39 -24.12
N HIS A 942 -10.17 28.75 -25.29
CA HIS A 942 -10.84 27.50 -25.60
C HIS A 942 -9.94 26.32 -25.16
N PHE A 943 -9.89 26.05 -23.85
CA PHE A 943 -9.09 24.96 -23.29
C PHE A 943 -9.61 23.57 -23.73
N THR A 944 -8.72 22.72 -24.23
CA THR A 944 -9.06 21.41 -24.82
C THR A 944 -9.83 20.53 -23.82
N TYR A 945 -9.40 20.50 -22.55
CA TYR A 945 -10.10 19.78 -21.48
C TYR A 945 -11.55 20.25 -21.30
N SER A 946 -11.76 21.58 -21.17
CA SER A 946 -13.08 22.17 -20.99
C SER A 946 -14.02 21.85 -22.15
N LYS A 947 -13.53 21.91 -23.39
CA LYS A 947 -14.34 21.57 -24.58
C LYS A 947 -14.71 20.08 -24.62
N ILE A 948 -13.82 19.18 -24.21
CA ILE A 948 -14.16 17.75 -24.05
C ILE A 948 -15.22 17.56 -22.96
N MET A 949 -15.09 18.21 -21.80
CA MET A 949 -16.05 18.05 -20.71
C MET A 949 -17.42 18.69 -21.03
N LEU A 950 -17.46 19.80 -21.77
CA LEU A 950 -18.69 20.35 -22.35
C LEU A 950 -19.36 19.37 -23.32
N TRP A 951 -18.59 18.67 -24.16
CA TRP A 951 -19.10 17.58 -25.01
C TRP A 951 -19.67 16.43 -24.17
N VAL A 952 -18.97 16.04 -23.09
CA VAL A 952 -19.45 15.01 -22.14
C VAL A 952 -20.80 15.42 -21.54
N ALA A 953 -20.98 16.67 -21.13
CA ALA A 953 -22.24 17.15 -20.56
C ALA A 953 -23.43 16.93 -21.51
N ILE A 954 -23.28 17.28 -22.78
CA ILE A 954 -24.33 17.14 -23.79
C ILE A 954 -24.56 15.66 -24.14
N ASP A 955 -23.49 14.90 -24.35
CA ASP A 955 -23.56 13.45 -24.64
C ASP A 955 -24.24 12.67 -23.50
N ARG A 956 -23.90 12.93 -22.24
CA ARG A 956 -24.56 12.29 -21.09
C ARG A 956 -26.01 12.73 -20.95
N GLY A 957 -26.33 14.00 -21.23
CA GLY A 957 -27.71 14.49 -21.28
C GLY A 957 -28.55 13.73 -22.29
N LEU A 958 -28.04 13.56 -23.52
CA LEU A 958 -28.68 12.77 -24.58
C LEU A 958 -28.83 11.30 -24.19
N ARG A 959 -27.78 10.65 -23.67
CA ARG A 959 -27.84 9.25 -23.23
C ARG A 959 -28.81 9.03 -22.06
N LEU A 960 -28.99 10.01 -21.17
CA LEU A 960 -30.01 9.96 -20.11
C LEU A 960 -31.42 10.09 -20.67
N ALA A 961 -31.66 11.05 -21.59
CA ALA A 961 -32.94 11.22 -22.25
C ALA A 961 -33.38 9.93 -22.96
N ASP A 962 -32.48 9.37 -23.77
CA ASP A 962 -32.78 8.21 -24.62
C ASP A 962 -32.93 6.91 -23.81
N LYS A 963 -32.05 6.64 -22.84
CA LYS A 963 -32.08 5.41 -22.02
C LYS A 963 -33.30 5.32 -21.09
N ARG A 964 -33.92 6.44 -20.74
CA ARG A 964 -35.05 6.52 -19.80
C ARG A 964 -36.34 7.07 -20.43
N SER A 965 -36.34 7.33 -21.75
CA SER A 965 -37.43 7.99 -22.48
C SER A 965 -37.89 9.32 -21.84
N LEU A 966 -36.93 10.11 -21.32
CA LEU A 966 -37.23 11.35 -20.59
C LEU A 966 -37.44 12.54 -21.55
N PRO A 967 -38.37 13.47 -21.24
CA PRO A 967 -38.75 14.53 -22.16
C PRO A 967 -37.66 15.60 -22.31
N CYS A 968 -37.04 15.65 -23.49
CA CYS A 968 -36.11 16.67 -23.93
C CYS A 968 -36.65 17.40 -25.19
N PRO A 969 -37.26 18.59 -25.05
CA PRO A 969 -37.78 19.35 -26.19
C PRO A 969 -36.69 19.83 -27.15
N ARG A 970 -35.53 20.25 -26.62
CA ARG A 970 -34.39 20.80 -27.37
C ARG A 970 -33.41 19.73 -27.88
N ARG A 971 -33.83 18.46 -27.98
CA ARG A 971 -32.97 17.30 -28.32
C ARG A 971 -32.22 17.46 -29.64
N LEU A 972 -32.80 18.14 -30.64
CA LEU A 972 -32.13 18.43 -31.91
C LEU A 972 -31.00 19.47 -31.77
N GLU A 973 -31.18 20.50 -30.93
CA GLU A 973 -30.14 21.48 -30.63
C GLU A 973 -28.99 20.84 -29.83
N TRP A 974 -29.32 19.96 -28.89
CA TRP A 974 -28.32 19.18 -28.14
C TRP A 974 -27.51 18.26 -29.07
N LEU A 975 -28.16 17.56 -30.01
CA LEU A 975 -27.45 16.73 -31.00
C LEU A 975 -26.51 17.58 -31.88
N ALA A 976 -27.00 18.70 -32.43
CA ALA A 976 -26.21 19.59 -33.25
C ALA A 976 -25.00 20.17 -32.49
N ALA A 977 -25.20 20.64 -31.24
CA ALA A 977 -24.13 21.19 -30.41
C ALA A 977 -23.09 20.14 -30.01
N ARG A 978 -23.49 18.89 -29.72
CA ARG A 978 -22.56 17.78 -29.46
C ARG A 978 -21.68 17.53 -30.68
N ASP A 979 -22.28 17.47 -31.87
CA ASP A 979 -21.57 17.06 -33.09
C ASP A 979 -20.70 18.20 -33.66
N GLU A 980 -21.15 19.46 -33.57
CA GLU A 980 -20.31 20.63 -33.87
C GLU A 980 -19.09 20.69 -32.93
N LEU A 981 -19.29 20.53 -31.62
CA LEU A 981 -18.21 20.58 -30.63
C LEU A 981 -17.21 19.42 -30.78
N TYR A 982 -17.67 18.23 -31.16
CA TYR A 982 -16.78 17.09 -31.42
C TYR A 982 -15.83 17.37 -32.58
N GLU A 983 -16.37 17.81 -33.72
CA GLU A 983 -15.58 18.19 -34.89
C GLU A 983 -14.68 19.39 -34.59
N GLU A 984 -15.17 20.39 -33.84
CA GLU A 984 -14.37 21.55 -33.44
C GLU A 984 -13.12 21.14 -32.65
N ILE A 985 -13.25 20.28 -31.64
CA ILE A 985 -12.10 19.78 -30.86
C ILE A 985 -11.12 19.02 -31.76
N MET A 986 -11.63 18.10 -32.59
CA MET A 986 -10.80 17.26 -33.45
C MET A 986 -10.07 18.05 -34.55
N GLN A 987 -10.59 19.21 -34.94
CA GLN A 987 -9.99 20.09 -35.95
C GLN A 987 -9.10 21.20 -35.35
N LYS A 988 -9.43 21.75 -34.17
CA LYS A 988 -8.73 22.90 -33.58
C LYS A 988 -7.72 22.56 -32.47
N ALA A 989 -7.94 21.52 -31.67
CA ALA A 989 -7.00 21.14 -30.61
C ALA A 989 -5.83 20.27 -31.10
N TRP A 990 -5.93 19.70 -32.30
CA TRP A 990 -4.94 18.78 -32.87
C TRP A 990 -3.81 19.52 -33.60
N ASN A 991 -2.59 19.48 -33.05
CA ASN A 991 -1.40 19.99 -33.70
C ASN A 991 -0.87 18.96 -34.72
N LYS A 992 -0.85 19.36 -36.00
CA LYS A 992 -0.42 18.50 -37.12
C LYS A 992 1.10 18.34 -37.22
N ASP A 993 1.88 19.28 -36.70
CA ASP A 993 3.33 19.28 -36.80
C ASP A 993 3.96 18.52 -35.63
N LEU A 994 3.41 18.68 -34.42
CA LEU A 994 3.78 17.88 -33.25
C LEU A 994 3.13 16.50 -33.21
N GLN A 995 2.05 16.26 -33.98
CA GLN A 995 1.21 15.05 -33.88
C GLN A 995 0.73 14.80 -32.43
N SER A 996 0.20 15.85 -31.80
CA SER A 996 -0.35 15.79 -30.43
C SER A 996 -1.52 16.75 -30.27
N PHE A 997 -2.43 16.46 -29.33
CA PHE A 997 -3.37 17.46 -28.83
C PHE A 997 -2.66 18.45 -27.90
N GLY A 998 -2.94 19.74 -28.07
CA GLY A 998 -2.41 20.81 -27.22
C GLY A 998 -3.37 21.27 -26.13
N GLN A 999 -2.90 22.15 -25.25
CA GLN A 999 -3.63 22.68 -24.10
C GLN A 999 -4.92 23.44 -24.48
N SER A 1000 -4.89 24.20 -25.58
CA SER A 1000 -6.00 25.04 -26.03
C SER A 1000 -6.00 25.19 -27.56
N TYR A 1001 -7.11 25.67 -28.14
CA TYR A 1001 -7.17 25.96 -29.58
C TYR A 1001 -6.19 27.09 -30.00
N GLU A 1002 -5.86 27.99 -29.07
CA GLU A 1002 -4.97 29.14 -29.28
C GLU A 1002 -3.48 28.77 -29.16
N GLU A 1003 -3.15 27.81 -28.29
CA GLU A 1003 -1.78 27.34 -28.03
C GLU A 1003 -1.78 25.80 -28.12
N THR A 1004 -1.69 25.32 -29.36
CA THR A 1004 -1.73 23.87 -29.69
C THR A 1004 -0.36 23.20 -29.61
N ASP A 1005 0.73 23.96 -29.44
CA ASP A 1005 2.10 23.46 -29.29
C ASP A 1005 2.54 23.28 -27.82
N VAL A 1006 1.69 23.69 -26.89
CA VAL A 1006 1.83 23.48 -25.44
C VAL A 1006 1.16 22.15 -25.07
N LEU A 1007 1.93 21.24 -24.45
CA LEU A 1007 1.38 20.00 -23.90
C LEU A 1007 0.75 20.26 -22.53
N ASP A 1008 -0.39 19.62 -22.29
CA ASP A 1008 -1.10 19.61 -21.00
C ASP A 1008 -1.60 18.19 -20.74
N SER A 1009 -1.34 17.64 -19.56
CA SER A 1009 -1.67 16.25 -19.23
C SER A 1009 -3.17 16.02 -19.04
N SER A 1010 -3.98 17.08 -18.90
CA SER A 1010 -5.45 16.96 -18.81
C SER A 1010 -6.09 16.30 -20.04
N VAL A 1011 -5.47 16.36 -21.22
CA VAL A 1011 -5.96 15.68 -22.44
C VAL A 1011 -5.97 14.14 -22.32
N LEU A 1012 -5.27 13.57 -21.33
CA LEU A 1012 -5.33 12.14 -21.00
C LEU A 1012 -6.75 11.69 -20.61
N ILE A 1013 -7.67 12.61 -20.29
CA ILE A 1013 -9.08 12.31 -20.00
C ILE A 1013 -9.84 11.73 -21.20
N MET A 1014 -9.41 11.97 -22.45
CA MET A 1014 -10.16 11.64 -23.67
C MET A 1014 -10.70 10.19 -23.72
N PRO A 1015 -9.89 9.12 -23.54
CA PRO A 1015 -10.39 7.75 -23.47
C PRO A 1015 -11.02 7.39 -22.13
N LEU A 1016 -10.81 8.18 -21.06
CA LEU A 1016 -11.42 7.95 -19.74
C LEU A 1016 -12.93 8.22 -19.79
N VAL A 1017 -13.32 9.36 -20.37
CA VAL A 1017 -14.72 9.79 -20.55
C VAL A 1017 -15.37 9.34 -21.88
N PHE A 1018 -14.69 8.48 -22.64
CA PHE A 1018 -15.15 7.94 -23.93
C PHE A 1018 -15.37 9.00 -25.02
N PHE A 1019 -14.54 10.05 -25.05
CA PHE A 1019 -14.49 11.01 -26.16
C PHE A 1019 -13.89 10.35 -27.40
N MET A 1020 -12.78 9.62 -27.27
CA MET A 1020 -12.16 8.86 -28.36
C MET A 1020 -11.68 7.48 -27.91
N THR A 1021 -11.41 6.59 -28.87
CA THR A 1021 -10.85 5.26 -28.57
C THR A 1021 -9.39 5.38 -28.11
N PRO A 1022 -8.96 4.64 -27.06
CA PRO A 1022 -7.58 4.68 -26.58
C PRO A 1022 -6.56 4.11 -27.58
N SER A 1023 -7.02 3.45 -28.64
CA SER A 1023 -6.22 2.95 -29.78
C SER A 1023 -6.13 3.94 -30.95
N ASP A 1024 -6.70 5.14 -30.86
CA ASP A 1024 -6.59 6.16 -31.91
C ASP A 1024 -5.13 6.63 -32.03
N THR A 1025 -4.60 6.67 -33.26
CA THR A 1025 -3.22 7.07 -33.52
C THR A 1025 -2.89 8.47 -33.01
N ARG A 1026 -3.87 9.39 -33.00
CA ARG A 1026 -3.75 10.74 -32.42
C ARG A 1026 -3.58 10.70 -30.91
N PHE A 1027 -4.41 9.89 -30.23
CA PHE A 1027 -4.32 9.74 -28.77
C PHE A 1027 -3.01 9.06 -28.37
N VAL A 1028 -2.68 7.95 -29.03
CA VAL A 1028 -1.45 7.19 -28.79
C VAL A 1028 -0.20 8.02 -29.07
N SER A 1029 -0.20 8.89 -30.08
CA SER A 1029 0.90 9.84 -30.33
C SER A 1029 1.00 10.90 -29.23
N THR A 1030 -0.13 11.49 -28.81
CA THR A 1030 -0.19 12.45 -27.69
C THR A 1030 0.34 11.84 -26.39
N LEU A 1031 -0.07 10.61 -26.07
CA LEU A 1031 0.43 9.85 -24.92
C LEU A 1031 1.95 9.59 -25.02
N LYS A 1032 2.44 9.21 -26.21
CA LYS A 1032 3.88 9.02 -26.50
C LYS A 1032 4.68 10.34 -26.52
N HIS A 1033 4.02 11.50 -26.54
CA HIS A 1033 4.63 12.82 -26.32
C HIS A 1033 4.69 13.18 -24.83
N ILE A 1034 3.59 13.03 -24.09
CA ILE A 1034 3.52 13.25 -22.63
C ILE A 1034 4.57 12.39 -21.89
N LEU A 1035 4.78 11.15 -22.35
CA LEU A 1035 5.74 10.19 -21.79
C LEU A 1035 7.23 10.48 -22.09
N LYS A 1036 7.56 11.57 -22.79
CA LYS A 1036 8.94 12.05 -22.91
C LYS A 1036 9.31 12.86 -21.65
N THR A 1037 10.61 13.00 -21.40
CA THR A 1037 11.12 13.88 -20.34
C THR A 1037 10.97 15.36 -20.71
N PRO A 1038 10.95 16.29 -19.74
CA PRO A 1038 10.86 17.74 -20.02
C PRO A 1038 11.93 18.25 -20.99
N GLU A 1039 13.19 17.82 -20.85
CA GLU A 1039 14.29 18.18 -21.76
C GLU A 1039 14.11 17.65 -23.21
N ARG A 1040 13.13 16.76 -23.42
CA ARG A 1040 12.73 16.21 -24.71
C ARG A 1040 11.33 16.69 -25.16
N GLY A 1041 10.78 17.70 -24.50
CA GLY A 1041 9.47 18.27 -24.81
C GLY A 1041 8.30 17.34 -24.47
N GLY A 1042 8.39 16.60 -23.35
CA GLY A 1042 7.26 15.90 -22.72
C GLY A 1042 7.03 16.38 -21.28
N LEU A 1043 6.26 15.62 -20.51
CA LEU A 1043 5.83 16.00 -19.16
C LEU A 1043 6.21 14.97 -18.07
N THR A 1044 6.97 13.92 -18.40
CA THR A 1044 7.21 12.79 -17.48
C THR A 1044 8.64 12.76 -16.94
N SER A 1045 8.82 12.91 -15.62
CA SER A 1045 10.11 12.76 -14.91
C SER A 1045 9.98 11.72 -13.80
N ASN A 1046 10.96 10.83 -13.64
CA ASN A 1046 10.96 9.75 -12.64
C ASN A 1046 9.64 8.93 -12.56
N ASN A 1047 9.02 8.68 -13.72
CA ASN A 1047 7.72 8.00 -13.88
C ASN A 1047 6.49 8.76 -13.31
N LEU A 1048 6.69 10.00 -12.84
CA LEU A 1048 5.67 10.97 -12.42
C LEU A 1048 5.43 12.01 -13.53
N VAL A 1049 4.27 12.68 -13.54
CA VAL A 1049 3.83 13.55 -14.65
C VAL A 1049 3.45 14.96 -14.16
N TYR A 1050 3.96 15.99 -14.82
CA TYR A 1050 3.62 17.41 -14.59
C TYR A 1050 2.25 17.80 -15.19
N ARG A 1051 1.65 18.89 -14.69
CA ARG A 1051 0.37 19.41 -15.22
C ARG A 1051 0.50 19.83 -16.69
N TYR A 1052 1.49 20.66 -17.01
CA TYR A 1052 1.75 21.20 -18.36
C TYR A 1052 3.23 21.62 -18.51
N ASP A 1053 3.63 22.06 -19.70
CA ASP A 1053 4.99 22.61 -19.92
C ASP A 1053 5.11 24.02 -19.33
N VAL A 1054 5.62 24.10 -18.09
CA VAL A 1054 5.84 25.35 -17.33
C VAL A 1054 6.76 26.37 -18.02
N ASN A 1055 7.54 25.97 -19.03
CA ASN A 1055 8.41 26.87 -19.78
C ASN A 1055 7.68 27.61 -20.91
N LYS A 1056 6.49 27.12 -21.30
CA LYS A 1056 5.64 27.69 -22.36
C LYS A 1056 4.31 28.23 -21.85
N SER A 1057 3.73 27.58 -20.84
CA SER A 1057 2.41 27.89 -20.30
C SER A 1057 2.51 28.97 -19.22
N ASP A 1058 1.98 30.16 -19.49
CA ASP A 1058 1.78 31.20 -18.47
C ASP A 1058 0.52 30.90 -17.64
N ASP A 1059 0.72 30.40 -16.42
CA ASP A 1059 -0.34 30.11 -15.44
C ASP A 1059 -0.79 31.35 -14.62
N GLY A 1060 -0.19 32.52 -14.89
CA GLY A 1060 -0.44 33.79 -14.20
C GLY A 1060 0.10 33.88 -12.77
N VAL A 1061 0.52 32.77 -12.16
CA VAL A 1061 1.02 32.70 -10.77
C VAL A 1061 2.56 32.67 -10.77
N GLY A 1062 3.15 31.84 -11.63
CA GLY A 1062 4.59 31.66 -11.78
C GLY A 1062 5.26 30.87 -10.65
N GLY A 1063 6.50 30.48 -10.90
CA GLY A 1063 7.34 29.68 -10.00
C GLY A 1063 7.29 28.18 -10.30
N GLU A 1064 8.10 27.42 -9.57
CA GLU A 1064 8.23 25.96 -9.68
C GLU A 1064 7.03 25.23 -9.04
N GLU A 1065 6.76 24.01 -9.50
CA GLU A 1065 5.73 23.09 -8.99
C GLU A 1065 6.32 21.68 -8.85
N GLY A 1066 5.67 20.81 -8.07
CA GLY A 1066 5.95 19.37 -8.09
C GLY A 1066 5.31 18.68 -9.30
N THR A 1067 5.62 17.39 -9.45
CA THR A 1067 4.84 16.51 -10.33
C THR A 1067 3.48 16.22 -9.67
N PHE A 1068 2.40 16.31 -10.44
CA PHE A 1068 1.05 16.30 -9.90
C PHE A 1068 0.50 14.88 -9.88
N CYS A 1069 0.20 14.35 -8.68
CA CYS A 1069 -0.05 12.92 -8.49
C CYS A 1069 -1.19 12.37 -9.35
N LEU A 1070 -2.26 13.15 -9.52
CA LEU A 1070 -3.38 12.82 -10.39
C LEU A 1070 -2.99 12.71 -11.87
N CYS A 1071 -2.06 13.54 -12.36
CA CYS A 1071 -1.62 13.50 -13.76
C CYS A 1071 -0.88 12.20 -14.06
N THR A 1072 -0.07 11.73 -13.11
CA THR A 1072 0.57 10.41 -13.14
C THR A 1072 -0.46 9.29 -13.20
N LEU A 1073 -1.51 9.36 -12.36
CA LEU A 1073 -2.54 8.32 -12.26
C LEU A 1073 -3.51 8.31 -13.46
N TRP A 1074 -3.81 9.47 -14.05
CA TRP A 1074 -4.48 9.57 -15.35
C TRP A 1074 -3.61 9.00 -16.47
N CYS A 1075 -2.29 9.22 -16.44
CA CYS A 1075 -1.36 8.62 -17.41
C CYS A 1075 -1.32 7.09 -17.29
N VAL A 1076 -1.33 6.56 -16.07
CA VAL A 1076 -1.48 5.11 -15.81
C VAL A 1076 -2.79 4.58 -16.38
N GLU A 1077 -3.94 5.22 -16.15
CA GLU A 1077 -5.22 4.74 -16.68
C GLU A 1077 -5.29 4.85 -18.21
N ALA A 1078 -4.75 5.93 -18.80
CA ALA A 1078 -4.63 6.09 -20.24
C ALA A 1078 -3.75 4.98 -20.87
N LEU A 1079 -2.56 4.72 -20.30
CA LEU A 1079 -1.69 3.61 -20.67
C LEU A 1079 -2.36 2.25 -20.51
N THR A 1080 -3.18 2.06 -19.48
CA THR A 1080 -3.94 0.83 -19.25
C THR A 1080 -4.95 0.59 -20.37
N ARG A 1081 -5.74 1.62 -20.72
CA ARG A 1081 -6.78 1.55 -21.76
C ARG A 1081 -6.17 1.40 -23.16
N ALA A 1082 -5.04 2.04 -23.45
CA ALA A 1082 -4.29 1.83 -24.70
C ALA A 1082 -3.60 0.46 -24.71
N GLY A 1083 -3.14 -0.01 -23.56
CA GLY A 1083 -2.47 -1.28 -23.33
C GLY A 1083 -3.35 -2.53 -23.48
N GLU A 1084 -4.67 -2.36 -23.54
CA GLU A 1084 -5.61 -3.40 -23.99
C GLU A 1084 -5.31 -3.82 -25.45
N TYR A 1085 -4.79 -2.90 -26.26
CA TYR A 1085 -4.42 -3.09 -27.66
C TYR A 1085 -2.89 -3.16 -27.85
N GLU A 1086 -2.13 -2.19 -27.33
CA GLU A 1086 -0.66 -2.18 -27.37
C GLU A 1086 -0.05 -2.76 -26.08
N LYS A 1087 0.13 -4.09 -26.01
CA LYS A 1087 0.66 -4.79 -24.82
C LYS A 1087 1.90 -4.17 -24.12
N PRO A 1088 2.86 -3.51 -24.81
CA PRO A 1088 3.96 -2.78 -24.13
C PRO A 1088 3.47 -1.64 -23.22
N LEU A 1089 2.40 -0.92 -23.61
CA LEU A 1089 1.83 0.17 -22.82
C LEU A 1089 1.19 -0.35 -21.53
N LEU A 1090 0.62 -1.57 -21.53
CA LEU A 1090 0.07 -2.18 -20.31
C LEU A 1090 1.16 -2.53 -19.29
N ARG A 1091 2.34 -2.97 -19.74
CA ARG A 1091 3.50 -3.18 -18.84
C ARG A 1091 3.94 -1.85 -18.23
N ARG A 1092 4.08 -0.83 -19.08
CA ARG A 1092 4.42 0.54 -18.64
C ARG A 1092 3.40 1.12 -17.66
N ALA A 1093 2.11 0.80 -17.82
CA ALA A 1093 1.06 1.18 -16.87
C ALA A 1093 1.26 0.53 -15.49
N VAL A 1094 1.62 -0.76 -15.45
CA VAL A 1094 1.92 -1.48 -14.21
C VAL A 1094 3.17 -0.94 -13.54
N GLU A 1095 4.26 -0.75 -14.31
CA GLU A 1095 5.52 -0.16 -13.83
C GLU A 1095 5.27 1.21 -13.18
N MET A 1096 4.65 2.15 -13.91
CA MET A 1096 4.36 3.50 -13.40
C MET A 1096 3.40 3.50 -12.21
N PHE A 1097 2.49 2.51 -12.11
CA PHE A 1097 1.59 2.39 -10.96
C PHE A 1097 2.29 1.82 -9.72
N GLU A 1098 3.10 0.77 -9.87
CA GLU A 1098 3.83 0.16 -8.76
C GLU A 1098 4.94 1.09 -8.24
N ASP A 1099 5.57 1.88 -9.12
CA ASP A 1099 6.45 2.99 -8.73
C ASP A 1099 5.68 4.11 -7.99
N PHE A 1100 4.49 4.51 -8.48
CA PHE A 1100 3.68 5.52 -7.82
C PHE A 1100 3.30 5.11 -6.38
N LEU A 1101 3.04 3.82 -6.13
CA LEU A 1101 2.75 3.32 -4.78
C LEU A 1101 3.91 3.48 -3.79
N LEU A 1102 5.14 3.72 -4.24
CA LEU A 1102 6.31 4.01 -3.38
C LEU A 1102 6.32 5.45 -2.86
N TYR A 1103 5.59 6.37 -3.50
CA TYR A 1103 5.43 7.76 -3.07
C TYR A 1103 4.21 7.97 -2.15
N LEU A 1104 3.42 6.93 -1.90
CA LEU A 1104 2.48 6.93 -0.78
C LEU A 1104 3.26 7.02 0.53
N ASN A 1105 2.74 7.75 1.51
CA ASN A 1105 3.41 7.83 2.81
C ASN A 1105 3.40 6.49 3.58
N HIS A 1106 4.09 6.45 4.71
CA HIS A 1106 4.27 5.25 5.55
C HIS A 1106 2.97 4.63 6.09
N VAL A 1107 1.81 5.30 5.99
CA VAL A 1107 0.47 4.75 6.28
C VAL A 1107 -0.44 4.64 5.06
N GLY A 1108 0.07 4.89 3.85
CA GLY A 1108 -0.62 4.70 2.57
C GLY A 1108 -1.51 5.88 2.14
N LEU A 1109 -1.19 7.11 2.56
CA LEU A 1109 -1.91 8.33 2.20
C LEU A 1109 -1.23 9.08 1.05
N CYS A 1110 -2.03 9.76 0.23
CA CYS A 1110 -1.58 10.61 -0.87
C CYS A 1110 -1.49 12.09 -0.48
N THR A 1111 -0.51 12.79 -1.03
CA THR A 1111 -0.51 14.25 -1.18
C THR A 1111 -0.99 14.65 -2.57
N GLU A 1112 -1.00 15.95 -2.82
CA GLU A 1112 -1.34 16.54 -4.11
C GLU A 1112 -0.19 16.44 -5.13
N GLU A 1113 1.03 16.78 -4.71
CA GLU A 1113 2.22 16.83 -5.54
C GLU A 1113 3.41 16.07 -4.91
N ILE A 1114 4.40 15.76 -5.75
CA ILE A 1114 5.69 15.15 -5.38
C ILE A 1114 6.81 15.94 -6.06
N SER A 1115 7.79 16.41 -5.29
CA SER A 1115 8.99 17.10 -5.79
C SER A 1115 9.90 16.18 -6.61
N GLU A 1116 10.83 16.75 -7.39
CA GLU A 1116 11.85 15.97 -8.10
C GLU A 1116 12.72 15.08 -7.18
N ALA A 1117 12.86 15.48 -5.92
CA ALA A 1117 13.59 14.74 -4.88
C ALA A 1117 12.74 13.68 -4.15
N GLY A 1118 11.44 13.57 -4.46
CA GLY A 1118 10.51 12.66 -3.78
C GLY A 1118 9.92 13.17 -2.47
N GLU A 1119 10.26 14.39 -2.00
CA GLU A 1119 9.49 15.04 -0.93
C GLU A 1119 8.03 15.26 -1.39
N ALA A 1120 7.09 14.99 -0.49
CA ALA A 1120 5.66 15.19 -0.72
C ALA A 1120 5.24 16.66 -0.53
N LEU A 1121 4.44 17.18 -1.46
CA LEU A 1121 4.07 18.60 -1.62
C LEU A 1121 2.55 18.79 -1.80
N GLY A 1122 2.11 20.05 -1.71
CA GLY A 1122 0.72 20.47 -1.79
C GLY A 1122 -0.14 19.96 -0.63
N ASN A 1123 -1.47 19.98 -0.80
CA ASN A 1123 -2.39 19.61 0.28
C ASN A 1123 -2.39 18.10 0.61
N ALA A 1124 -2.70 17.77 1.87
CA ALA A 1124 -2.53 16.43 2.42
C ALA A 1124 -3.53 16.15 3.57
N VAL A 1125 -4.36 15.13 3.53
CA VAL A 1125 -4.50 14.10 2.49
C VAL A 1125 -5.25 14.65 1.29
N GLN A 1126 -4.77 14.41 0.07
CA GLN A 1126 -5.45 14.87 -1.15
C GLN A 1126 -6.48 13.86 -1.63
N GLY A 1127 -7.75 14.27 -1.65
CA GLY A 1127 -8.86 13.44 -2.08
C GLY A 1127 -8.73 13.03 -3.55
N PHE A 1128 -8.56 13.99 -4.46
CA PHE A 1128 -8.56 13.75 -5.90
C PHE A 1128 -7.46 12.75 -6.36
N THR A 1129 -6.31 12.73 -5.67
CA THR A 1129 -5.26 11.72 -5.86
C THR A 1129 -5.74 10.31 -5.46
N HIS A 1130 -6.34 10.15 -4.29
CA HIS A 1130 -6.87 8.85 -3.85
C HIS A 1130 -8.00 8.33 -4.75
N VAL A 1131 -8.81 9.21 -5.33
CA VAL A 1131 -9.83 8.84 -6.33
C VAL A 1131 -9.20 8.23 -7.58
N THR A 1132 -8.19 8.91 -8.13
CA THR A 1132 -7.53 8.48 -9.36
C THR A 1132 -6.69 7.22 -9.16
N LEU A 1133 -6.14 7.01 -7.95
CA LEU A 1133 -5.50 5.76 -7.54
C LEU A 1133 -6.48 4.58 -7.61
N ILE A 1134 -7.68 4.74 -7.04
CA ILE A 1134 -8.73 3.71 -7.09
C ILE A 1134 -9.16 3.44 -8.54
N SER A 1135 -9.31 4.47 -9.37
CA SER A 1135 -9.68 4.32 -10.78
C SER A 1135 -8.62 3.58 -11.60
N ALA A 1136 -7.35 3.97 -11.45
CA ALA A 1136 -6.21 3.32 -12.10
C ALA A 1136 -6.10 1.84 -11.68
N ALA A 1137 -6.09 1.54 -10.37
CA ALA A 1137 -6.01 0.19 -9.83
C ALA A 1137 -7.17 -0.71 -10.27
N TYR A 1138 -8.38 -0.15 -10.38
CA TYR A 1138 -9.58 -0.85 -10.86
C TYR A 1138 -9.48 -1.20 -12.34
N ASN A 1139 -9.12 -0.23 -13.20
CA ASN A 1139 -8.96 -0.46 -14.63
C ASN A 1139 -7.79 -1.42 -14.93
N LEU A 1140 -6.64 -1.24 -14.28
CA LEU A 1140 -5.48 -2.15 -14.38
C LEU A 1140 -5.88 -3.59 -14.04
N SER A 1141 -6.54 -3.78 -12.89
CA SER A 1141 -6.95 -5.12 -12.43
C SER A 1141 -7.93 -5.76 -13.41
N ARG A 1142 -8.87 -4.99 -13.98
CA ARG A 1142 -9.83 -5.49 -14.98
C ARG A 1142 -9.13 -5.89 -16.28
N THR A 1143 -8.27 -5.05 -16.84
CA THR A 1143 -7.59 -5.33 -18.12
C THR A 1143 -6.58 -6.48 -17.99
N LEU A 1144 -5.88 -6.58 -16.86
CA LEU A 1144 -5.02 -7.73 -16.55
C LEU A 1144 -5.79 -9.03 -16.28
N ALA A 1145 -7.01 -8.96 -15.72
CA ALA A 1145 -7.88 -10.12 -15.56
C ALA A 1145 -8.45 -10.60 -16.89
N GLY A 1146 -8.88 -9.67 -17.77
CA GLY A 1146 -9.38 -9.98 -19.10
C GLY A 1146 -8.37 -10.77 -19.95
N GLN A 1147 -7.08 -10.40 -19.87
CA GLN A 1147 -5.96 -11.11 -20.51
C GLN A 1147 -5.57 -12.45 -19.85
N ARG A 1148 -6.33 -12.93 -18.85
CA ARG A 1148 -6.21 -14.30 -18.29
C ARG A 1148 -7.41 -15.18 -18.65
N SER A 1149 -8.50 -14.58 -19.12
CA SER A 1149 -9.73 -15.26 -19.59
C SER A 1149 -9.84 -15.38 -21.11
N ALA A 1150 -8.87 -14.83 -21.84
CA ALA A 1150 -8.73 -14.86 -23.30
C ALA A 1150 -7.29 -15.25 -23.68
#